data_AF-A0A7H8T6C2-F1
#
_entry.id   AF-A0A7H8T6C2-F1
#
_cell.length_a   1.000
_cell.length_b   1.000
_cell.length_c   1.000
_cell.angle_alpha   90.00
_cell.angle_beta   90.00
_cell.angle_gamma   90.00
#
_symmetry.space_group_name_H-M   'P 1'
#
loop_
_entity.id
_entity.type
_entity.pdbx_description
1 polymer ?
#
loop_
_entity_poly.entity_id
_entity_poly.type
_entity_poly.pdbx_seq_one_letter_code
_entity_poly.pdbx_strand_id
1 'polypeptide(L)'
;MTGQAAPEPPTRTDADPHTSETDVGLIVPITWPCPGCGLDATVPTWFLLEMGQRPELWPTARAAVECPACSTPAPLQPALVLTGLPHGVPVLVTREEASEELHVIRVCMLDRLPPGGFDGLHPHAPLIHASRSDAEPLLGSGRLPSRQARVLEEAVAIRRLQDAAMAVISAHSADELAAVVETYPELLGPDVLAEWRQHIAGEEEQPVERPTTPAQARMDGLPDTLLGELPQMPAAEAWQRYVDRIHEAQSAFLDELEEEIADLEAAGQRGEASRAMADRCMQLADWVVPELAPYPAGLMWFTRAIMLISPLMAAPDDIEDAIDALEHAIALYEAADDPVSAAQARSNLVNALHMRPRERERSLERGIAVLEELVLFFEGLPDPGQAALVRTNLAVALLDRKTGDRLDNAQRALKECQAALHHRSPERNALDYVYTVANKALAHSRLADTDETHLRAAEQAYEEALNVLAPDEDVALLGRIFYNYTDLLVTTAKQQPQRREDFLTRAEACARRAVQVHDEHGHTQELAFARRQLARVLVYRAGENPPTSQLREPRDLYFQSLQVLTPDHYPADCINTADEATAVCQQADDWQSASHASLTALAAWHTSGGDTVGREDFPLTPDERDPVLAELAHDSRFRFTAYTLHRAAGQHLQRGAPLTDPTVQNLLEQAVNIMEAGRATTLRAASGAEVRELRMLRGIDPALAEAYLSAVAAMRSTTHHETPAPPSPEDSTRGAPTGPIPPDVPQSEAGPSLEQLLAVIRSLPGFSDFARGKPPSLPELRTTLRPGQALIYLIAHPAGCCALAVMPQQYPTAVVPIDLSATNSARLLTLILGVGQRADGSPDGLTPGRPRAGEALLAGPAADFHFPRFQRVLNRVLAEIGRTVGQPLTRTLADHAVTDTILVPCGLLPAFAWHAATWRDQGKTTTLRDVLDTLSYAPSAGSWLAARKRAERLAQQPPFLVGLANPRHSQPPLPGAEAELRHVATCFPAQRSAVAYGAAATSRFLLGQLPTATHLHLGCHGTMRYDSVDGAFLTLADAEQLGITRIRRLAGDGLRLVVVAACVSGAINVILQPEESHALTIGFMHAGAAGVLGALWPIPDLPTTLFITRFYEQLTEGPGIEPAAALARTQQWMRTLTTDAVRHYAAERPALAALHERGRLRGAVPAATERRTRLAGLRARWRRHPFAAPTYWAAFVLNGC
;
A
#
# COMPACT_ATOMS: atom_id res chain seq x y z
N MET A 1 -6.72 -51.01 69.17
CA MET A 1 -7.79 -50.04 69.45
C MET A 1 -7.49 -48.77 68.67
N THR A 2 -8.43 -48.38 67.79
CA THR A 2 -8.83 -47.00 67.40
C THR A 2 -7.72 -45.97 67.16
N GLY A 3 -7.54 -45.29 66.03
CA GLY A 3 -8.34 -45.00 64.83
C GLY A 3 -7.64 -43.78 64.19
N GLN A 4 -7.44 -43.71 62.89
CA GLN A 4 -8.27 -42.92 61.97
C GLN A 4 -7.79 -43.21 60.55
N ALA A 5 -8.73 -43.60 59.70
CA ALA A 5 -8.54 -43.72 58.26
C ALA A 5 -8.41 -42.33 57.63
N ALA A 6 -7.41 -42.15 56.77
CA ALA A 6 -7.34 -41.04 55.82
C ALA A 6 -8.32 -41.31 54.65
N PRO A 7 -8.90 -40.26 54.04
CA PRO A 7 -10.10 -40.37 53.22
C PRO A 7 -9.84 -40.94 51.82
N GLU A 8 -10.76 -41.77 51.33
CA GLU A 8 -10.86 -42.14 49.91
C GLU A 8 -11.20 -40.90 49.05
N PRO A 9 -10.55 -40.69 47.90
CA PRO A 9 -10.96 -39.67 46.95
C PRO A 9 -12.25 -40.11 46.21
N PRO A 10 -13.11 -39.18 45.80
CA PRO A 10 -14.46 -39.48 45.33
C PRO A 10 -14.45 -40.09 43.92
N THR A 11 -15.12 -41.22 43.78
CA THR A 11 -15.57 -41.78 42.50
C THR A 11 -16.68 -40.90 41.93
N ARG A 12 -16.45 -40.30 40.75
CA ARG A 12 -17.51 -39.62 39.98
C ARG A 12 -17.77 -40.40 38.70
N THR A 13 -18.78 -41.26 38.76
CA THR A 13 -19.53 -41.79 37.63
C THR A 13 -20.68 -40.84 37.33
N ASP A 14 -20.72 -40.25 36.15
CA ASP A 14 -21.92 -40.05 35.32
C ASP A 14 -21.50 -39.28 34.05
N ALA A 15 -21.53 -40.00 32.94
CA ALA A 15 -21.20 -39.54 31.62
C ALA A 15 -22.39 -38.79 30.99
N ASP A 16 -22.12 -37.61 30.43
CA ASP A 16 -22.95 -36.98 29.40
C ASP A 16 -22.49 -37.54 28.03
N PRO A 17 -23.35 -38.07 27.14
CA PRO A 17 -22.91 -38.90 26.01
C PRO A 17 -22.32 -38.13 24.82
N HIS A 18 -21.99 -36.84 24.94
CA HIS A 18 -21.52 -36.01 23.83
C HIS A 18 -20.16 -35.31 24.05
N THR A 19 -19.37 -35.74 25.02
CA THR A 19 -17.94 -35.37 25.12
C THR A 19 -17.08 -36.61 24.94
N SER A 20 -16.69 -36.91 23.70
CA SER A 20 -15.64 -37.88 23.42
C SER A 20 -14.29 -37.17 23.43
N GLU A 21 -13.63 -37.14 24.58
CA GLU A 21 -12.16 -37.07 24.69
C GLU A 21 -11.80 -37.38 26.16
N THR A 22 -11.35 -38.61 26.38
CA THR A 22 -10.92 -39.14 27.67
C THR A 22 -9.44 -38.89 27.88
N ASP A 23 -9.07 -37.90 28.69
CA ASP A 23 -7.73 -37.75 29.27
C ASP A 23 -7.61 -38.60 30.53
N VAL A 24 -7.02 -39.80 30.40
CA VAL A 24 -6.71 -40.69 31.52
C VAL A 24 -5.20 -40.66 31.74
N GLY A 25 -4.75 -40.06 32.84
CA GLY A 25 -3.37 -40.22 33.32
C GLY A 25 -3.16 -41.64 33.87
N LEU A 26 -2.09 -42.32 33.47
CA LEU A 26 -1.76 -43.67 33.93
C LEU A 26 -0.91 -43.60 35.21
N ILE A 27 -1.20 -44.43 36.22
CA ILE A 27 -0.39 -44.56 37.44
C ILE A 27 0.37 -45.88 37.37
N VAL A 28 1.71 -45.83 37.35
CA VAL A 28 2.55 -47.03 37.40
C VAL A 28 3.41 -47.00 38.67
N PRO A 29 3.38 -48.06 39.50
CA PRO A 29 4.23 -48.13 40.68
C PRO A 29 5.69 -48.42 40.27
N ILE A 30 6.61 -47.55 40.65
CA ILE A 30 8.05 -47.79 40.47
C ILE A 30 8.59 -48.38 41.77
N THR A 31 9.29 -49.50 41.65
CA THR A 31 9.90 -50.22 42.78
C THR A 31 11.42 -50.18 42.67
N TRP A 32 12.12 -49.70 43.70
CA TRP A 32 13.58 -49.70 43.76
C TRP A 32 14.09 -50.26 45.10
N PRO A 33 15.24 -50.95 45.12
CA PRO A 33 15.86 -51.36 46.37
C PRO A 33 16.37 -50.13 47.12
N CYS A 34 15.80 -49.84 48.29
CA CYS A 34 16.14 -48.63 49.04
C CYS A 34 17.56 -48.75 49.61
N PRO A 35 18.49 -47.82 49.31
CA PRO A 35 19.86 -47.90 49.81
C PRO A 35 19.94 -47.71 51.34
N GLY A 36 18.90 -47.15 51.97
CA GLY A 36 18.85 -46.96 53.43
C GLY A 36 18.45 -48.21 54.22
N CYS A 37 17.43 -48.96 53.78
CA CYS A 37 16.92 -50.13 54.51
C CYS A 37 17.08 -51.48 53.80
N GLY A 38 17.53 -51.48 52.54
CA GLY A 38 17.73 -52.68 51.74
C GLY A 38 16.44 -53.39 51.29
N LEU A 39 15.27 -52.84 51.62
CA LEU A 39 13.97 -53.33 51.14
C LEU A 39 13.57 -52.60 49.85
N ASP A 40 12.86 -53.32 48.98
CA ASP A 40 12.26 -52.76 47.77
C ASP A 40 11.14 -51.75 48.14
N ALA A 41 11.43 -50.47 47.96
CA ALA A 41 10.49 -49.38 48.15
C ALA A 41 9.67 -49.16 46.88
N THR A 42 8.34 -49.16 47.00
CA THR A 42 7.42 -48.93 45.89
C THR A 42 6.67 -47.61 46.08
N VAL A 43 6.69 -46.74 45.08
CA VAL A 43 5.91 -45.48 45.10
C VAL A 43 5.11 -45.31 43.81
N PRO A 44 3.87 -44.79 43.88
CA PRO A 44 3.06 -44.52 42.71
C PRO A 44 3.59 -43.29 41.96
N THR A 45 3.88 -43.44 40.66
CA THR A 45 4.34 -42.34 39.80
C THR A 45 3.25 -42.03 38.76
N TRP A 46 2.98 -40.74 38.55
CA TRP A 46 1.93 -40.26 37.66
C TRP A 46 2.48 -40.02 36.25
N PHE A 47 1.78 -40.50 35.22
CA PHE A 47 2.01 -40.14 33.81
C PHE A 47 0.93 -39.17 33.34
N LEU A 48 1.34 -37.99 32.85
CA LEU A 48 0.48 -36.98 32.23
C LEU A 48 0.82 -36.88 30.74
N LEU A 49 -0.20 -37.01 29.86
CA LEU A 49 -0.04 -37.15 28.41
C LEU A 49 -0.01 -35.82 27.64
N GLU A 50 -0.41 -34.70 28.25
CA GLU A 50 -0.29 -33.37 27.64
C GLU A 50 0.10 -32.30 28.67
N MET A 51 1.33 -31.81 28.57
CA MET A 51 1.87 -30.79 29.49
C MET A 51 1.62 -29.35 29.04
N GLY A 52 1.23 -29.12 27.77
CA GLY A 52 1.06 -27.77 27.20
C GLY A 52 -0.14 -26.98 27.74
N GLN A 53 -1.09 -27.63 28.43
CA GLN A 53 -2.37 -27.02 28.81
C GLN A 53 -2.53 -26.74 30.32
N ARG A 54 -1.57 -27.15 31.19
CA ARG A 54 -1.67 -27.04 32.67
C ARG A 54 -0.30 -26.80 33.35
N PRO A 55 0.35 -25.65 33.16
CA PRO A 55 1.67 -25.35 33.73
C PRO A 55 1.68 -25.31 35.28
N GLU A 56 0.54 -25.09 35.93
CA GLU A 56 0.39 -25.10 37.40
C GLU A 56 0.75 -26.43 38.10
N LEU A 57 0.88 -27.54 37.39
CA LEU A 57 1.29 -28.84 37.96
C LEU A 57 2.82 -29.05 38.02
N TRP A 58 3.60 -28.12 37.45
CA TRP A 58 5.08 -28.15 37.45
C TRP A 58 5.72 -28.31 38.84
N PRO A 59 5.23 -27.68 39.93
CA PRO A 59 5.83 -27.81 41.25
C PRO A 59 5.56 -29.17 41.92
N THR A 60 4.47 -29.86 41.55
CA THR A 60 4.06 -31.12 42.21
C THR A 60 4.84 -32.33 41.69
N ALA A 61 5.35 -32.29 40.45
CA ALA A 61 6.20 -33.34 39.87
C ALA A 61 7.61 -33.40 40.48
N ARG A 62 8.04 -32.36 41.23
CA ARG A 62 9.33 -32.30 41.94
C ARG A 62 9.23 -32.61 43.45
N ALA A 63 8.12 -33.18 43.92
CA ALA A 63 8.05 -33.61 45.32
C ALA A 63 9.09 -34.70 45.59
N ALA A 64 9.96 -34.49 46.59
CA ALA A 64 10.96 -35.48 47.00
C ALA A 64 10.23 -36.74 47.51
N VAL A 65 10.33 -37.82 46.75
CA VAL A 65 9.69 -39.08 47.09
C VAL A 65 10.60 -39.85 48.04
N GLU A 66 10.13 -40.17 49.24
CA GLU A 66 10.91 -40.89 50.25
C GLU A 66 10.47 -42.35 50.37
N CYS A 67 11.40 -43.24 50.73
CA CYS A 67 11.09 -44.63 51.04
C CYS A 67 10.08 -44.70 52.20
N PRO A 68 8.92 -45.35 52.03
CA PRO A 68 7.90 -45.38 53.08
C PRO A 68 8.33 -46.18 54.32
N ALA A 69 9.38 -47.00 54.22
CA ALA A 69 9.88 -47.83 55.32
C ALA A 69 10.96 -47.13 56.18
N CYS A 70 11.73 -46.19 55.63
CA CYS A 70 12.85 -45.57 56.35
C CYS A 70 13.09 -44.09 56.03
N SER A 71 12.18 -43.46 55.27
CA SER A 71 12.21 -42.04 54.87
C SER A 71 13.47 -41.62 54.11
N THR A 72 14.23 -42.56 53.55
CA THR A 72 15.39 -42.24 52.72
C THR A 72 14.90 -41.74 51.35
N PRO A 73 15.32 -40.56 50.87
CA PRO A 73 14.88 -40.01 49.60
C PRO A 73 15.25 -40.93 48.44
N ALA A 74 14.33 -41.10 47.50
CA ALA A 74 14.56 -41.83 46.26
C ALA A 74 15.69 -41.16 45.45
N PRO A 75 16.55 -41.93 44.78
CA PRO A 75 17.54 -41.35 43.87
C PRO A 75 16.82 -40.51 42.81
N LEU A 76 17.26 -39.26 42.61
CA LEU A 76 16.73 -38.34 41.61
C LEU A 76 16.79 -39.00 40.22
N GLN A 77 15.65 -39.48 39.73
CA GLN A 77 15.45 -39.77 38.32
C GLN A 77 14.48 -38.75 37.73
N PRO A 78 14.73 -38.27 36.50
CA PRO A 78 13.80 -37.36 35.83
C PRO A 78 12.46 -38.09 35.66
N ALA A 79 11.36 -37.38 35.94
CA ALA A 79 10.05 -37.86 35.50
C ALA A 79 10.13 -38.12 33.99
N LEU A 80 9.85 -39.34 33.56
CA LEU A 80 9.85 -39.68 32.15
C LEU A 80 8.57 -39.07 31.53
N VAL A 81 8.69 -37.86 30.97
CA VAL A 81 7.61 -37.19 30.26
C VAL A 81 7.67 -37.58 28.79
N LEU A 82 6.69 -38.37 28.34
CA LEU A 82 6.53 -38.69 26.92
C LEU A 82 5.55 -37.69 26.30
N THR A 83 6.03 -36.82 25.41
CA THR A 83 5.19 -35.93 24.60
C THR A 83 5.11 -36.43 23.15
N GLY A 84 3.96 -36.25 22.50
CA GLY A 84 3.83 -36.47 21.05
C GLY A 84 3.30 -37.84 20.59
N LEU A 85 2.68 -38.64 21.45
CA LEU A 85 1.98 -39.86 21.02
C LEU A 85 0.60 -39.53 20.42
N PRO A 86 0.25 -40.06 19.23
CA PRO A 86 -1.09 -39.85 18.67
C PRO A 86 -2.16 -40.61 19.48
N HIS A 87 -3.36 -40.01 19.60
CA HIS A 87 -4.50 -40.63 20.30
C HIS A 87 -4.78 -42.07 19.83
N GLY A 88 -4.96 -42.99 20.78
CA GLY A 88 -5.52 -44.34 20.54
C GLY A 88 -4.53 -45.49 20.39
N VAL A 89 -3.23 -45.32 20.67
CA VAL A 89 -2.23 -46.40 20.64
C VAL A 89 -2.00 -46.97 22.06
N PRO A 90 -2.30 -48.24 22.36
CA PRO A 90 -2.02 -48.83 23.66
C PRO A 90 -0.52 -49.18 23.80
N VAL A 91 0.08 -48.83 24.94
CA VAL A 91 1.48 -49.13 25.27
C VAL A 91 1.53 -50.25 26.31
N LEU A 92 2.39 -51.26 26.10
CA LEU A 92 2.59 -52.35 27.05
C LEU A 92 3.99 -52.26 27.68
N VAL A 93 4.06 -51.87 28.95
CA VAL A 93 5.33 -51.84 29.70
C VAL A 93 5.48 -53.14 30.48
N THR A 94 6.53 -53.91 30.21
CA THR A 94 6.85 -55.12 30.99
C THR A 94 8.27 -55.03 31.53
N ARG A 95 8.48 -55.48 32.77
CA ARG A 95 9.82 -55.60 33.38
C ARG A 95 10.43 -56.95 33.00
N GLU A 96 11.65 -56.96 32.48
CA GLU A 96 12.39 -58.18 32.20
C GLU A 96 13.20 -58.56 33.45
N GLU A 97 12.94 -59.72 34.05
CA GLU A 97 13.49 -60.13 35.36
C GLU A 97 14.98 -60.53 35.33
N ALA A 98 15.70 -60.37 34.21
CA ALA A 98 17.02 -60.98 34.03
C ALA A 98 18.17 -60.06 33.58
N SER A 99 18.00 -58.73 33.52
CA SER A 99 19.11 -57.79 33.26
C SER A 99 19.22 -56.72 34.35
N GLU A 100 20.44 -56.43 34.80
CA GLU A 100 20.73 -55.35 35.76
C GLU A 100 20.61 -53.94 35.15
N GLU A 101 20.29 -53.82 33.86
CA GLU A 101 19.87 -52.56 33.24
C GLU A 101 18.34 -52.45 33.20
N LEU A 102 17.82 -51.34 33.74
CA LEU A 102 16.42 -50.96 33.67
C LEU A 102 16.14 -50.22 32.36
N HIS A 103 15.01 -50.56 31.73
CA HIS A 103 14.27 -49.89 30.65
C HIS A 103 14.36 -50.53 29.24
N VAL A 104 13.45 -51.48 28.97
CA VAL A 104 12.96 -51.81 27.61
C VAL A 104 11.48 -51.47 27.53
N ILE A 105 11.08 -50.57 26.64
CA ILE A 105 9.66 -50.25 26.37
C ILE A 105 9.22 -51.07 25.13
N ARG A 106 8.22 -51.95 25.29
CA ARG A 106 7.64 -52.71 24.18
C ARG A 106 6.40 -51.99 23.63
N VAL A 107 6.36 -51.76 22.32
CA VAL A 107 5.19 -51.17 21.64
C VAL A 107 4.64 -52.20 20.66
N CYS A 108 3.33 -52.48 20.70
CA CYS A 108 2.65 -53.39 19.77
C CYS A 108 1.34 -52.78 19.26
N MET A 109 1.01 -53.06 18.00
CA MET A 109 -0.25 -52.63 17.36
C MET A 109 -1.33 -53.71 17.52
N LEU A 110 -2.57 -53.30 17.77
CA LEU A 110 -3.68 -54.17 18.20
C LEU A 110 -4.42 -54.87 17.05
N ASP A 111 -4.01 -54.65 15.80
CA ASP A 111 -4.71 -55.08 14.59
C ASP A 111 -4.49 -56.57 14.22
N ARG A 112 -3.79 -57.35 15.05
CA ARG A 112 -3.58 -58.81 14.87
C ARG A 112 -3.85 -59.70 16.08
N LEU A 113 -4.76 -59.31 16.98
CA LEU A 113 -5.26 -60.25 18.00
C LEU A 113 -6.37 -61.15 17.42
N PRO A 114 -6.27 -62.49 17.53
CA PRO A 114 -7.41 -63.36 17.25
C PRO A 114 -8.52 -63.16 18.30
N PRO A 115 -9.78 -63.53 18.02
CA PRO A 115 -10.97 -63.11 18.79
C PRO A 115 -11.07 -63.66 20.23
N GLY A 116 -10.02 -64.29 20.78
CA GLY A 116 -10.03 -64.99 22.06
C GLY A 116 -9.27 -64.34 23.22
N GLY A 117 -8.63 -63.18 23.04
CA GLY A 117 -7.86 -62.54 24.11
C GLY A 117 -6.50 -63.20 24.43
N PHE A 118 -5.81 -62.67 25.46
CA PHE A 118 -4.36 -62.77 25.70
C PHE A 118 -3.77 -64.17 25.99
N ASP A 119 -4.58 -65.19 26.28
CA ASP A 119 -4.07 -66.53 26.68
C ASP A 119 -3.53 -67.38 25.50
N GLY A 120 -3.56 -66.85 24.27
CA GLY A 120 -3.15 -67.56 23.05
C GLY A 120 -1.81 -67.13 22.44
N LEU A 121 -1.02 -66.28 23.10
CA LEU A 121 0.30 -65.88 22.59
C LEU A 121 1.28 -67.05 22.67
N HIS A 122 1.55 -67.67 21.51
CA HIS A 122 2.61 -68.66 21.38
C HIS A 122 3.96 -67.96 21.70
N PRO A 123 4.91 -68.58 22.44
CA PRO A 123 6.21 -67.99 22.80
C PRO A 123 7.14 -67.66 21.61
N HIS A 124 6.63 -67.74 20.38
CA HIS A 124 7.33 -67.41 19.14
C HIS A 124 6.55 -66.41 18.24
N ALA A 125 5.60 -65.64 18.79
CA ALA A 125 5.08 -64.48 18.08
C ALA A 125 6.25 -63.50 17.78
N PRO A 126 6.35 -62.93 16.57
CA PRO A 126 7.54 -62.20 16.16
C PRO A 126 7.70 -60.93 17.01
N LEU A 127 8.72 -60.95 17.87
CA LEU A 127 9.28 -59.78 18.51
C LEU A 127 9.92 -58.91 17.42
N ILE A 128 9.65 -57.61 17.39
CA ILE A 128 10.58 -56.69 16.74
C ILE A 128 11.72 -56.46 17.74
N HIS A 129 12.68 -57.37 17.74
CA HIS A 129 14.04 -57.04 18.13
C HIS A 129 14.72 -56.47 16.89
N ALA A 130 14.95 -55.17 16.84
CA ALA A 130 15.78 -54.61 15.79
C ALA A 130 17.24 -54.72 16.23
N SER A 131 17.87 -55.87 15.98
CA SER A 131 19.32 -55.91 15.85
C SER A 131 19.71 -55.31 14.48
N ARG A 132 20.95 -54.82 14.34
CA ARG A 132 21.49 -54.20 13.11
C ARG A 132 21.21 -55.03 11.84
N SER A 133 21.16 -56.37 11.94
CA SER A 133 20.93 -57.25 10.79
C SER A 133 19.47 -57.35 10.31
N ASP A 134 18.49 -56.91 11.12
CA ASP A 134 17.07 -57.09 10.83
C ASP A 134 16.39 -55.79 10.30
N ALA A 135 16.96 -54.61 10.56
CA ALA A 135 16.37 -53.31 10.22
C ALA A 135 16.71 -52.82 8.79
N GLU A 136 17.93 -53.09 8.30
CA GLU A 136 18.39 -52.67 6.97
C GLU A 136 17.54 -53.26 5.80
N PRO A 137 17.08 -54.53 5.85
CA PRO A 137 16.19 -55.08 4.82
C PRO A 137 14.77 -54.47 4.83
N LEU A 138 14.30 -53.97 5.99
CA LEU A 138 12.95 -53.42 6.15
C LEU A 138 12.84 -52.00 5.58
N LEU A 139 13.85 -51.16 5.78
CA LEU A 139 13.97 -49.82 5.17
C LEU A 139 14.09 -49.91 3.65
N GLY A 140 14.83 -50.90 3.12
CA GLY A 140 14.95 -51.14 1.69
C GLY A 140 13.71 -51.76 1.01
N SER A 141 12.72 -52.24 1.79
CA SER A 141 11.56 -52.97 1.24
C SER A 141 10.40 -52.10 0.77
N GLY A 142 10.39 -50.81 1.10
CA GLY A 142 9.32 -49.85 0.74
C GLY A 142 7.96 -50.12 1.41
N ARG A 143 7.91 -50.99 2.42
CA ARG A 143 6.65 -51.42 3.09
C ARG A 143 6.26 -50.59 4.32
N LEU A 144 7.07 -49.60 4.72
CA LEU A 144 6.83 -48.74 5.88
C LEU A 144 6.22 -47.38 5.48
N PRO A 145 5.19 -46.86 6.18
CA PRO A 145 4.70 -45.50 6.00
C PRO A 145 5.79 -44.45 6.27
N SER A 146 5.80 -43.36 5.51
CA SER A 146 6.90 -42.37 5.45
C SER A 146 7.31 -41.79 6.81
N ARG A 147 6.35 -41.59 7.72
CA ARG A 147 6.63 -41.08 9.08
C ARG A 147 7.31 -42.11 9.97
N GLN A 148 7.02 -43.40 9.79
CA GLN A 148 7.61 -44.50 10.58
C GLN A 148 8.97 -44.91 10.02
N ALA A 149 9.15 -44.83 8.70
CA ALA A 149 10.47 -44.94 8.07
C ALA A 149 11.41 -43.87 8.61
N ARG A 150 10.96 -42.61 8.69
CA ARG A 150 11.76 -41.49 9.19
C ARG A 150 12.15 -41.62 10.67
N VAL A 151 11.23 -42.03 11.54
CA VAL A 151 11.53 -42.25 12.96
C VAL A 151 12.50 -43.43 13.16
N LEU A 152 12.39 -44.49 12.34
CA LEU A 152 13.31 -45.62 12.38
C LEU A 152 14.70 -45.24 11.80
N GLU A 153 14.74 -44.41 10.75
CA GLU A 153 15.96 -43.82 10.20
C GLU A 153 16.67 -42.93 11.23
N GLU A 154 15.94 -42.05 11.91
CA GLU A 154 16.48 -41.18 12.97
C GLU A 154 16.99 -42.01 14.17
N ALA A 155 16.27 -43.05 14.59
CA ALA A 155 16.70 -43.94 15.67
C ALA A 155 17.93 -44.80 15.30
N VAL A 156 18.00 -45.29 14.06
CA VAL A 156 19.17 -46.02 13.55
C VAL A 156 20.37 -45.07 13.41
N ALA A 157 20.16 -43.83 12.94
CA ALA A 157 21.21 -42.82 12.84
C ALA A 157 21.76 -42.42 14.21
N ILE A 158 20.91 -42.21 15.21
CA ILE A 158 21.34 -41.90 16.58
C ILE A 158 22.13 -43.06 17.20
N ARG A 159 21.67 -44.31 17.01
CA ARG A 159 22.39 -45.47 17.54
C ARG A 159 23.71 -45.68 16.81
N ARG A 160 23.75 -45.44 15.50
CA ARG A 160 24.96 -45.51 14.68
C ARG A 160 25.97 -44.42 15.05
N LEU A 161 25.51 -43.21 15.35
CA LEU A 161 26.33 -42.12 15.91
C LEU A 161 26.86 -42.46 17.31
N GLN A 162 26.06 -43.10 18.17
CA GLN A 162 26.52 -43.55 19.49
C GLN A 162 27.55 -44.68 19.41
N ASP A 163 27.32 -45.68 18.57
CA ASP A 163 28.28 -46.78 18.35
C ASP A 163 29.57 -46.27 17.70
N ALA A 164 29.46 -45.31 16.78
CA ALA A 164 30.57 -44.63 16.13
C ALA A 164 31.37 -43.76 17.11
N ALA A 165 30.70 -42.97 17.96
CA ALA A 165 31.34 -42.19 19.02
C ALA A 165 32.05 -43.10 20.03
N MET A 166 31.44 -44.22 20.44
CA MET A 166 32.08 -45.19 21.33
C MET A 166 33.26 -45.90 20.67
N ALA A 167 33.21 -46.17 19.37
CA ALA A 167 34.32 -46.74 18.61
C ALA A 167 35.49 -45.74 18.45
N VAL A 168 35.19 -44.45 18.23
CA VAL A 168 36.19 -43.37 18.20
C VAL A 168 36.86 -43.23 19.57
N ILE A 169 36.08 -43.26 20.66
CA ILE A 169 36.59 -43.17 22.04
C ILE A 169 37.43 -44.39 22.42
N SER A 170 37.14 -45.56 21.83
CA SER A 170 37.83 -46.83 22.14
C SER A 170 39.02 -47.13 21.23
N ALA A 171 39.28 -46.32 20.19
CA ALA A 171 40.43 -46.49 19.31
C ALA A 171 41.73 -46.09 20.03
N HIS A 172 42.78 -46.89 19.89
CA HIS A 172 44.05 -46.69 20.62
C HIS A 172 45.24 -46.46 19.67
N SER A 173 45.00 -46.42 18.37
CA SER A 173 45.99 -46.12 17.33
C SER A 173 45.39 -45.36 16.14
N ALA A 174 46.24 -44.69 15.37
CA ALA A 174 45.82 -43.96 14.17
C ALA A 174 45.19 -44.88 13.10
N ASP A 175 45.69 -46.11 12.96
CA ASP A 175 45.13 -47.11 12.04
C ASP A 175 43.73 -47.58 12.49
N GLU A 176 43.49 -47.69 13.80
CA GLU A 176 42.16 -48.01 14.35
C GLU A 176 41.19 -46.84 14.19
N LEU A 177 41.64 -45.60 14.38
CA LEU A 177 40.82 -44.40 14.19
C LEU A 177 40.47 -44.21 12.70
N ALA A 178 41.42 -44.42 11.79
CA ALA A 178 41.19 -44.40 10.35
C ALA A 178 40.19 -45.50 9.91
N ALA A 179 40.30 -46.71 10.48
CA ALA A 179 39.33 -47.78 10.24
C ALA A 179 37.92 -47.44 10.77
N VAL A 180 37.82 -46.73 11.91
CA VAL A 180 36.53 -46.26 12.46
C VAL A 180 35.91 -45.17 11.58
N VAL A 181 36.68 -44.20 11.10
CA VAL A 181 36.21 -43.14 10.19
C VAL A 181 35.77 -43.72 8.84
N GLU A 182 36.46 -44.72 8.29
CA GLU A 182 36.01 -45.43 7.08
C GLU A 182 34.76 -46.32 7.31
N THR A 183 34.56 -46.78 8.54
CA THR A 183 33.37 -47.58 8.92
C THR A 183 32.15 -46.70 9.18
N TYR A 184 32.35 -45.45 9.59
CA TYR A 184 31.31 -44.45 9.90
C TYR A 184 31.61 -43.09 9.22
N PRO A 185 31.56 -43.02 7.88
CA PRO A 185 31.92 -41.83 7.11
C PRO A 185 31.03 -40.62 7.40
N GLU A 186 29.80 -40.84 7.89
CA GLU A 186 28.85 -39.80 8.31
C GLU A 186 29.30 -38.96 9.52
N LEU A 187 30.35 -39.37 10.24
CA LEU A 187 30.92 -38.59 11.36
C LEU A 187 31.63 -37.31 10.91
N LEU A 188 32.03 -37.23 9.64
CA LEU A 188 32.75 -36.11 9.07
C LEU A 188 31.93 -35.52 7.91
N GLY A 189 31.98 -34.20 7.75
CA GLY A 189 31.42 -33.52 6.58
C GLY A 189 32.07 -34.05 5.28
N PRO A 190 31.36 -34.05 4.15
CA PRO A 190 31.81 -34.69 2.91
C PRO A 190 33.15 -34.13 2.39
N ASP A 191 33.41 -32.84 2.60
CA ASP A 191 34.67 -32.20 2.20
C ASP A 191 35.85 -32.64 3.11
N VAL A 192 35.61 -32.70 4.42
CA VAL A 192 36.59 -33.16 5.42
C VAL A 192 36.90 -34.66 5.25
N LEU A 193 35.90 -35.46 4.90
CA LEU A 193 36.08 -36.89 4.62
C LEU A 193 36.88 -37.12 3.32
N ALA A 194 36.72 -36.25 2.32
CA ALA A 194 37.49 -36.30 1.08
C ALA A 194 38.97 -35.94 1.32
N GLU A 195 39.21 -34.90 2.12
CA GLU A 195 40.56 -34.48 2.55
C GLU A 195 41.26 -35.56 3.38
N TRP A 196 40.53 -36.17 4.33
CA TRP A 196 41.01 -37.30 5.14
C TRP A 196 41.43 -38.50 4.27
N ARG A 197 40.62 -38.85 3.27
CA ARG A 197 40.91 -39.94 2.32
C ARG A 197 42.10 -39.65 1.42
N GLN A 198 42.26 -38.40 0.97
CA GLN A 198 43.41 -37.98 0.18
C GLN A 198 44.71 -38.01 1.01
N HIS A 199 44.64 -37.57 2.27
CA HIS A 199 45.79 -37.55 3.18
C HIS A 199 46.28 -38.96 3.53
N ILE A 200 45.36 -39.93 3.72
CA ILE A 200 45.71 -41.35 3.93
C ILE A 200 46.18 -42.02 2.62
N ALA A 201 45.70 -41.60 1.46
CA ALA A 201 46.09 -42.14 0.15
C ALA A 201 47.47 -41.65 -0.34
N GLY A 202 48.03 -40.60 0.27
CA GLY A 202 49.39 -40.12 -0.01
C GLY A 202 49.55 -39.41 -1.36
N GLU A 203 48.52 -38.70 -1.84
CA GLU A 203 48.61 -37.85 -3.03
C GLU A 203 48.67 -36.37 -2.62
N GLU A 204 49.86 -35.75 -2.74
CA GLU A 204 50.06 -34.31 -2.57
C GLU A 204 49.59 -33.56 -3.82
N GLU A 205 48.67 -32.60 -3.67
CA GLU A 205 48.37 -31.60 -4.70
C GLU A 205 48.82 -30.19 -4.24
N GLN A 206 49.33 -29.40 -5.19
CA GLN A 206 49.98 -28.11 -4.95
C GLN A 206 49.00 -27.03 -4.44
N PRO A 207 49.43 -26.12 -3.55
CA PRO A 207 48.53 -25.13 -2.96
C PRO A 207 48.15 -24.05 -3.98
N VAL A 208 46.87 -23.71 -4.00
CA VAL A 208 46.38 -22.50 -4.66
C VAL A 208 46.72 -21.31 -3.75
N GLU A 209 47.59 -20.42 -4.20
CA GLU A 209 47.90 -19.17 -3.49
C GLU A 209 46.64 -18.31 -3.37
N ARG A 210 46.04 -18.29 -2.18
CA ARG A 210 45.23 -17.17 -1.69
C ARG A 210 46.06 -16.40 -0.66
N PRO A 211 45.89 -15.08 -0.55
CA PRO A 211 46.57 -14.30 0.47
C PRO A 211 46.07 -14.75 1.84
N THR A 212 46.87 -15.54 2.55
CA THR A 212 46.63 -16.00 3.91
C THR A 212 46.96 -14.87 4.87
N THR A 213 46.00 -14.42 5.67
CA THR A 213 46.32 -13.63 6.87
C THR A 213 47.10 -14.52 7.86
N PRO A 214 47.88 -13.97 8.80
CA PRO A 214 48.59 -14.77 9.80
C PRO A 214 47.67 -15.73 10.60
N ALA A 215 46.42 -15.37 10.86
CA ALA A 215 45.38 -16.20 11.48
C ALA A 215 44.95 -17.33 10.54
N GLN A 216 44.67 -17.01 9.27
CA GLN A 216 44.38 -18.00 8.24
C GLN A 216 45.55 -19.00 8.09
N ALA A 217 46.80 -18.54 8.08
CA ALA A 217 47.99 -19.37 7.97
C ALA A 217 48.24 -20.26 9.21
N ARG A 218 47.90 -19.78 10.41
CA ARG A 218 47.96 -20.60 11.65
C ARG A 218 46.85 -21.65 11.68
N MET A 219 45.69 -21.33 11.10
CA MET A 219 44.53 -22.21 11.00
C MET A 219 44.66 -23.26 9.89
N ASP A 220 45.15 -22.89 8.71
CA ASP A 220 45.40 -23.83 7.61
C ASP A 220 46.48 -24.87 7.99
N GLY A 221 47.33 -24.57 8.98
CA GLY A 221 48.32 -25.50 9.55
C GLY A 221 47.83 -26.37 10.73
N LEU A 222 46.59 -26.18 11.21
CA LEU A 222 46.01 -26.98 12.30
C LEU A 222 45.82 -28.46 11.91
N PRO A 223 45.29 -28.80 10.71
CA PRO A 223 45.09 -30.20 10.31
C PRO A 223 46.40 -30.98 10.21
N ASP A 224 47.41 -30.43 9.53
CA ASP A 224 48.66 -31.13 9.20
C ASP A 224 49.54 -31.44 10.43
N THR A 225 49.47 -30.62 11.47
CA THR A 225 50.27 -30.82 12.69
C THR A 225 49.55 -31.66 13.76
N LEU A 226 48.21 -31.64 13.79
CA LEU A 226 47.43 -32.48 14.73
C LEU A 226 47.37 -33.94 14.24
N LEU A 227 47.20 -34.15 12.93
CA LEU A 227 47.24 -35.48 12.29
C LEU A 227 48.61 -36.15 12.39
N GLY A 228 49.69 -35.38 12.30
CA GLY A 228 51.07 -35.88 12.46
C GLY A 228 51.44 -36.29 13.90
N GLU A 229 50.78 -35.72 14.91
CA GLU A 229 51.06 -35.98 16.35
C GLU A 229 50.10 -36.99 16.99
N LEU A 230 48.92 -37.23 16.40
CA LEU A 230 47.91 -38.21 16.82
C LEU A 230 48.44 -39.63 17.11
N PRO A 231 49.48 -40.17 16.42
CA PRO A 231 50.03 -41.49 16.74
C PRO A 231 50.74 -41.58 18.10
N GLN A 232 51.03 -40.45 18.76
CA GLN A 232 51.89 -40.41 19.95
C GLN A 232 51.21 -39.88 21.23
N MET A 233 49.89 -39.63 21.23
CA MET A 233 49.19 -39.14 22.42
C MET A 233 47.74 -39.65 22.54
N PRO A 234 47.14 -39.65 23.76
CA PRO A 234 45.75 -40.05 23.98
C PRO A 234 44.75 -39.12 23.28
N ALA A 235 43.64 -39.65 22.76
CA ALA A 235 42.61 -38.89 22.05
C ALA A 235 42.03 -37.70 22.84
N ALA A 236 41.93 -37.81 24.17
CA ALA A 236 41.51 -36.71 25.04
C ALA A 236 42.53 -35.56 25.08
N GLU A 237 43.83 -35.85 24.98
CA GLU A 237 44.89 -34.84 24.89
C GLU A 237 44.90 -34.18 23.51
N ALA A 238 44.69 -34.97 22.44
CA ALA A 238 44.56 -34.45 21.08
C ALA A 238 43.34 -33.51 20.94
N TRP A 239 42.19 -33.89 21.53
CA TRP A 239 41.00 -33.07 21.56
C TRP A 239 41.21 -31.77 22.34
N GLN A 240 41.86 -31.83 23.51
CA GLN A 240 42.16 -30.63 24.29
C GLN A 240 43.10 -29.69 23.53
N ARG A 241 44.15 -30.21 22.86
CA ARG A 241 45.04 -29.40 22.02
C ARG A 241 44.33 -28.79 20.81
N TYR A 242 43.37 -29.50 20.23
CA TYR A 242 42.53 -28.97 19.15
C TYR A 242 41.68 -27.78 19.65
N VAL A 243 41.02 -27.93 20.79
CA VAL A 243 40.26 -26.85 21.45
C VAL A 243 41.17 -25.67 21.81
N ASP A 244 42.34 -25.92 22.40
CA ASP A 244 43.31 -24.88 22.77
C ASP A 244 43.83 -24.12 21.53
N ARG A 245 44.06 -24.82 20.41
CA ARG A 245 44.50 -24.18 19.16
C ARG A 245 43.39 -23.42 18.42
N ILE A 246 42.14 -23.89 18.48
CA ILE A 246 40.99 -23.08 18.04
C ILE A 246 40.93 -21.79 18.87
N HIS A 247 41.16 -21.90 20.17
CA HIS A 247 41.18 -20.74 21.06
C HIS A 247 42.33 -19.77 20.73
N GLU A 248 43.53 -20.28 20.44
CA GLU A 248 44.67 -19.47 19.97
C GLU A 248 44.41 -18.80 18.62
N ALA A 249 43.76 -19.51 17.69
CA ALA A 249 43.37 -18.98 16.39
C ALA A 249 42.30 -17.88 16.52
N GLN A 250 41.28 -18.09 17.37
CA GLN A 250 40.29 -17.08 17.72
C GLN A 250 40.94 -15.84 18.34
N SER A 251 41.93 -16.02 19.22
CA SER A 251 42.66 -14.90 19.83
C SER A 251 43.49 -14.13 18.79
N ALA A 252 44.20 -14.83 17.91
CA ALA A 252 44.99 -14.21 16.84
C ALA A 252 44.10 -13.46 15.83
N PHE A 253 42.91 -13.99 15.56
CA PHE A 253 41.92 -13.34 14.73
C PHE A 253 41.41 -12.04 15.39
N LEU A 254 41.14 -12.05 16.70
CA LEU A 254 40.71 -10.84 17.41
C LEU A 254 41.80 -9.76 17.37
N ASP A 255 43.07 -10.14 17.50
CA ASP A 255 44.20 -9.22 17.38
C ASP A 255 44.29 -8.61 15.96
N GLU A 256 44.13 -9.43 14.90
CA GLU A 256 44.13 -8.96 13.50
C GLU A 256 42.95 -8.03 13.21
N LEU A 257 41.79 -8.36 13.75
CA LEU A 257 40.57 -7.58 13.61
C LEU A 257 40.69 -6.24 14.34
N GLU A 258 41.29 -6.21 15.54
CA GLU A 258 41.60 -4.97 16.25
C GLU A 258 42.58 -4.09 15.46
N GLU A 259 43.59 -4.68 14.82
CA GLU A 259 44.55 -3.96 13.97
C GLU A 259 43.89 -3.41 12.69
N GLU A 260 43.08 -4.22 12.01
CA GLU A 260 42.33 -3.84 10.79
C GLU A 260 41.32 -2.71 11.09
N ILE A 261 40.60 -2.78 12.22
CA ILE A 261 39.73 -1.69 12.68
C ILE A 261 40.54 -0.44 12.97
N ALA A 262 41.65 -0.56 13.72
CA ALA A 262 42.46 0.59 14.11
C ALA A 262 43.03 1.31 12.88
N ASP A 263 43.44 0.58 11.86
CA ASP A 263 43.93 1.12 10.59
C ASP A 263 42.82 1.83 9.80
N LEU A 264 41.63 1.22 9.69
CA LEU A 264 40.49 1.81 9.00
C LEU A 264 39.91 3.02 9.74
N GLU A 265 39.91 3.00 11.07
CA GLU A 265 39.55 4.15 11.92
C GLU A 265 40.55 5.29 11.77
N ALA A 266 41.85 4.99 11.72
CA ALA A 266 42.90 5.97 11.46
C ALA A 266 42.81 6.58 10.05
N ALA A 267 42.32 5.82 9.06
CA ALA A 267 42.04 6.29 7.71
C ALA A 267 40.70 7.06 7.57
N GLY A 268 39.87 7.10 8.61
CA GLY A 268 38.56 7.75 8.58
C GLY A 268 37.48 6.96 7.83
N GLN A 269 37.68 5.66 7.58
CA GLN A 269 36.79 4.78 6.81
C GLN A 269 35.93 3.89 7.72
N ARG A 270 35.24 4.50 8.70
CA ARG A 270 34.52 3.77 9.76
C ARG A 270 33.38 2.85 9.28
N GLY A 271 32.76 3.17 8.15
CA GLY A 271 31.78 2.28 7.51
C GLY A 271 32.43 1.02 6.96
N GLU A 272 33.53 1.16 6.22
CA GLU A 272 34.31 0.03 5.71
C GLU A 272 34.84 -0.85 6.86
N ALA A 273 35.23 -0.26 8.00
CA ALA A 273 35.59 -1.00 9.22
C ALA A 273 34.43 -1.84 9.78
N SER A 274 33.22 -1.27 9.83
CA SER A 274 32.03 -1.97 10.33
C SER A 274 31.60 -3.10 9.39
N ARG A 275 31.69 -2.91 8.07
CA ARG A 275 31.41 -3.97 7.08
C ARG A 275 32.48 -5.05 7.10
N ALA A 276 33.75 -4.68 7.19
CA ALA A 276 34.86 -5.62 7.34
C ALA A 276 34.65 -6.48 8.59
N MET A 277 34.33 -5.86 9.73
CA MET A 277 33.95 -6.57 10.96
C MET A 277 32.77 -7.54 10.73
N ALA A 278 31.69 -7.07 10.10
CA ALA A 278 30.53 -7.92 9.82
C ALA A 278 30.88 -9.14 8.96
N ASP A 279 31.68 -8.95 7.91
CA ASP A 279 32.12 -10.02 6.99
C ASP A 279 33.11 -10.97 7.66
N ARG A 280 33.96 -10.45 8.55
CA ARG A 280 34.87 -11.24 9.40
C ARG A 280 34.13 -12.09 10.43
N CYS A 281 33.06 -11.59 11.04
CA CYS A 281 32.19 -12.38 11.92
C CYS A 281 31.56 -13.58 11.19
N MET A 282 31.22 -13.45 9.90
CA MET A 282 30.70 -14.55 9.08
C MET A 282 31.77 -15.63 8.87
N GLN A 283 33.01 -15.24 8.53
CA GLN A 283 34.12 -16.17 8.36
C GLN A 283 34.40 -16.99 9.63
N LEU A 284 34.37 -16.35 10.80
CA LEU A 284 34.48 -17.07 12.08
C LEU A 284 33.31 -18.01 12.35
N ALA A 285 32.09 -17.60 12.02
CA ALA A 285 30.89 -18.39 12.26
C ALA A 285 30.90 -19.70 11.46
N ASP A 286 31.47 -19.70 10.24
CA ASP A 286 31.67 -20.91 9.42
C ASP A 286 32.71 -21.88 10.02
N TRP A 287 33.61 -21.40 10.89
CA TRP A 287 34.67 -22.20 11.52
C TRP A 287 34.27 -22.79 12.87
N VAL A 288 33.23 -22.24 13.51
CA VAL A 288 32.63 -22.84 14.71
C VAL A 288 31.63 -23.88 14.25
N VAL A 289 31.90 -25.17 14.50
CA VAL A 289 30.95 -26.26 14.20
C VAL A 289 29.67 -26.01 15.01
N PRO A 290 28.56 -25.55 14.39
CA PRO A 290 27.40 -25.07 15.14
C PRO A 290 26.74 -26.17 15.96
N GLU A 291 26.87 -27.42 15.54
CA GLU A 291 26.38 -28.61 16.24
C GLU A 291 27.16 -28.91 17.53
N LEU A 292 28.43 -28.49 17.62
CA LEU A 292 29.29 -28.71 18.78
C LEU A 292 29.35 -27.49 19.71
N ALA A 293 29.14 -26.28 19.17
CA ALA A 293 29.22 -25.03 19.91
C ALA A 293 28.20 -23.99 19.40
N PRO A 294 26.89 -24.22 19.64
CA PRO A 294 25.82 -23.37 19.11
C PRO A 294 25.83 -21.95 19.68
N TYR A 295 26.17 -21.77 20.97
CA TYR A 295 26.21 -20.45 21.60
C TYR A 295 27.29 -19.52 21.01
N PRO A 296 28.58 -19.93 20.89
CA PRO A 296 29.61 -19.12 20.23
C PRO A 296 29.28 -18.78 18.78
N ALA A 297 28.71 -19.71 18.02
CA ALA A 297 28.24 -19.44 16.66
C ALA A 297 27.13 -18.37 16.65
N GLY A 298 26.12 -18.51 17.53
CA GLY A 298 25.06 -17.53 17.69
C GLY A 298 25.56 -16.13 18.03
N LEU A 299 26.60 -16.01 18.87
CA LEU A 299 27.23 -14.74 19.22
C LEU A 299 27.88 -14.04 18.01
N MET A 300 28.51 -14.81 17.11
CA MET A 300 29.13 -14.25 15.90
C MET A 300 28.07 -13.71 14.92
N TRP A 301 26.99 -14.47 14.71
CA TRP A 301 25.85 -14.03 13.89
C TRP A 301 25.15 -12.80 14.49
N PHE A 302 24.96 -12.78 15.81
CA PHE A 302 24.40 -11.63 16.50
C PHE A 302 25.30 -10.39 16.35
N THR A 303 26.61 -10.55 16.53
CA THR A 303 27.59 -9.46 16.39
C THR A 303 27.59 -8.92 14.97
N ARG A 304 27.57 -9.80 13.95
CA ARG A 304 27.42 -9.42 12.54
C ARG A 304 26.21 -8.51 12.34
N ALA A 305 25.05 -8.92 12.86
CA ALA A 305 23.84 -8.14 12.69
C ALA A 305 23.92 -6.74 13.33
N ILE A 306 24.50 -6.64 14.53
CA ILE A 306 24.67 -5.34 15.20
C ILE A 306 25.57 -4.40 14.38
N MET A 307 26.62 -4.93 13.76
CA MET A 307 27.52 -4.14 12.91
C MET A 307 26.83 -3.64 11.64
N LEU A 308 25.95 -4.46 11.06
CA LEU A 308 25.17 -4.11 9.86
C LEU A 308 24.03 -3.11 10.15
N ILE A 309 23.46 -3.11 11.35
CA ILE A 309 22.40 -2.18 11.77
C ILE A 309 22.98 -0.81 12.21
N SER A 310 24.30 -0.70 12.34
CA SER A 310 24.97 0.53 12.78
C SER A 310 24.59 1.75 11.92
N PRO A 311 24.38 2.94 12.53
CA PRO A 311 24.15 4.21 11.82
C PRO A 311 25.22 4.57 10.78
N LEU A 312 26.42 3.99 10.91
CA LEU A 312 27.54 4.16 9.98
C LEU A 312 27.36 3.36 8.67
N MET A 313 26.46 2.37 8.66
CA MET A 313 26.34 1.33 7.61
C MET A 313 24.92 1.08 7.10
N ALA A 314 23.89 1.75 7.61
CA ALA A 314 22.49 1.46 7.26
C ALA A 314 22.14 1.77 5.78
N ALA A 315 22.56 0.90 4.86
CA ALA A 315 21.96 0.77 3.53
C ALA A 315 20.86 -0.31 3.58
N PRO A 316 19.86 -0.26 2.69
CA PRO A 316 18.81 -1.28 2.62
C PRO A 316 19.30 -2.72 2.54
N ASP A 317 20.36 -2.99 1.78
CA ASP A 317 20.92 -4.34 1.62
C ASP A 317 21.56 -4.84 2.91
N ASP A 318 22.25 -3.96 3.67
CA ASP A 318 22.82 -4.28 4.98
C ASP A 318 21.73 -4.61 6.02
N ILE A 319 20.56 -3.98 5.93
CA ILE A 319 19.43 -4.25 6.83
C ILE A 319 18.83 -5.64 6.57
N GLU A 320 18.73 -6.07 5.31
CA GLU A 320 18.28 -7.44 4.99
C GLU A 320 19.32 -8.46 5.46
N ASP A 321 20.61 -8.23 5.21
CA ASP A 321 21.71 -9.08 5.72
C ASP A 321 21.67 -9.17 7.27
N ALA A 322 21.32 -8.09 7.95
CA ALA A 322 21.21 -8.06 9.40
C ALA A 322 19.99 -8.82 9.93
N ILE A 323 18.85 -8.73 9.24
CA ILE A 323 17.64 -9.51 9.55
C ILE A 323 17.97 -10.99 9.46
N ASP A 324 18.59 -11.41 8.35
CA ASP A 324 19.01 -12.80 8.13
C ASP A 324 19.98 -13.25 9.23
N ALA A 325 20.97 -12.43 9.57
CA ALA A 325 21.92 -12.74 10.63
C ALA A 325 21.26 -12.87 12.03
N LEU A 326 20.26 -12.05 12.34
CA LEU A 326 19.50 -12.15 13.59
C LEU A 326 18.64 -13.40 13.65
N GLU A 327 17.99 -13.78 12.55
CA GLU A 327 17.21 -15.01 12.46
C GLU A 327 18.10 -16.25 12.69
N HIS A 328 19.31 -16.28 12.11
CA HIS A 328 20.29 -17.34 12.36
C HIS A 328 20.78 -17.36 13.81
N ALA A 329 21.08 -16.20 14.39
CA ALA A 329 21.50 -16.11 15.80
C ALA A 329 20.40 -16.64 16.75
N ILE A 330 19.13 -16.30 16.50
CA ILE A 330 17.99 -16.78 17.30
C ILE A 330 17.92 -18.31 17.27
N ALA A 331 18.00 -18.92 16.08
CA ALA A 331 17.94 -20.38 15.93
C ALA A 331 19.08 -21.09 16.68
N LEU A 332 20.28 -20.53 16.65
CA LEU A 332 21.46 -21.07 17.34
C LEU A 332 21.36 -20.93 18.87
N TYR A 333 20.86 -19.81 19.38
CA TYR A 333 20.63 -19.65 20.82
C TYR A 333 19.52 -20.58 21.34
N GLU A 334 18.47 -20.82 20.54
CA GLU A 334 17.44 -21.81 20.87
C GLU A 334 18.01 -23.24 20.89
N ALA A 335 18.88 -23.59 19.93
CA ALA A 335 19.59 -24.87 19.93
C ALA A 335 20.55 -25.02 21.12
N ALA A 336 21.08 -23.91 21.64
CA ALA A 336 21.92 -23.87 22.84
C ALA A 336 21.13 -23.88 24.16
N ASP A 337 19.80 -23.93 24.13
CA ASP A 337 18.91 -23.77 25.30
C ASP A 337 19.18 -22.46 26.07
N ASP A 338 19.49 -21.38 25.35
CA ASP A 338 19.71 -20.04 25.89
C ASP A 338 18.57 -19.07 25.49
N PRO A 339 17.44 -19.10 26.23
CA PRO A 339 16.28 -18.26 25.92
C PRO A 339 16.53 -16.78 26.15
N VAL A 340 17.54 -16.39 26.95
CA VAL A 340 17.86 -14.97 27.23
C VAL A 340 18.53 -14.34 26.01
N SER A 341 19.52 -14.99 25.43
CA SER A 341 20.20 -14.50 24.23
C SER A 341 19.28 -14.53 23.00
N ALA A 342 18.43 -15.56 22.88
CA ALA A 342 17.40 -15.61 21.84
C ALA A 342 16.40 -14.44 21.97
N ALA A 343 15.95 -14.11 23.19
CA ALA A 343 15.07 -12.98 23.46
C ALA A 343 15.73 -11.63 23.12
N GLN A 344 17.03 -11.47 23.39
CA GLN A 344 17.79 -10.27 23.03
C GLN A 344 17.93 -10.11 21.50
N ALA A 345 18.23 -11.20 20.80
CA ALA A 345 18.30 -11.22 19.34
C ALA A 345 16.93 -10.91 18.71
N ARG A 346 15.83 -11.43 19.27
CA ARG A 346 14.46 -11.08 18.84
C ARG A 346 14.15 -9.58 19.03
N SER A 347 14.59 -8.94 20.12
CA SER A 347 14.41 -7.49 20.29
C SER A 347 15.15 -6.70 19.22
N ASN A 348 16.37 -7.11 18.85
CA ASN A 348 17.14 -6.44 17.80
C ASN A 348 16.59 -6.71 16.40
N LEU A 349 16.00 -7.90 16.18
CA LEU A 349 15.29 -8.22 14.95
C LEU A 349 14.11 -7.28 14.74
N VAL A 350 13.36 -6.93 15.80
CA VAL A 350 12.31 -5.92 15.70
C VAL A 350 12.86 -4.55 15.27
N ASN A 351 14.02 -4.14 15.79
CA ASN A 351 14.67 -2.89 15.39
C ASN A 351 15.12 -2.94 13.91
N ALA A 352 15.71 -4.05 13.45
CA ALA A 352 16.11 -4.22 12.05
C ALA A 352 14.89 -4.21 11.11
N LEU A 353 13.83 -4.94 11.47
CA LEU A 353 12.56 -4.97 10.74
C LEU A 353 11.88 -3.59 10.70
N HIS A 354 12.09 -2.75 11.72
CA HIS A 354 11.61 -1.37 11.73
C HIS A 354 12.35 -0.49 10.72
N MET A 355 13.64 -0.73 10.51
CA MET A 355 14.48 0.01 9.55
C MET A 355 14.28 -0.45 8.10
N ARG A 356 13.64 -1.62 7.90
CA ARG A 356 13.35 -2.19 6.59
C ARG A 356 12.48 -1.26 5.72
N PRO A 357 12.91 -0.88 4.49
CA PRO A 357 12.19 0.07 3.64
C PRO A 357 10.83 -0.42 3.11
N ARG A 358 10.66 -1.73 2.89
CA ARG A 358 9.43 -2.36 2.38
C ARG A 358 8.66 -3.04 3.51
N GLU A 359 7.33 -2.92 3.50
CA GLU A 359 6.42 -3.50 4.51
C GLU A 359 6.56 -2.95 5.95
N ARG A 360 7.22 -1.79 6.14
CA ARG A 360 7.51 -1.19 7.46
C ARG A 360 6.34 -1.21 8.44
N GLU A 361 5.13 -0.89 7.99
CA GLU A 361 3.94 -0.86 8.86
C GLU A 361 3.51 -2.25 9.33
N ARG A 362 3.56 -3.26 8.44
CA ARG A 362 3.26 -4.65 8.81
C ARG A 362 4.34 -5.23 9.72
N SER A 363 5.60 -4.91 9.43
CA SER A 363 6.74 -5.27 10.27
C SER A 363 6.65 -4.64 11.66
N LEU A 364 6.16 -3.39 11.74
CA LEU A 364 5.98 -2.67 13.00
C LEU A 364 4.93 -3.30 13.91
N GLU A 365 3.75 -3.66 13.37
CA GLU A 365 2.70 -4.32 14.17
C GLU A 365 3.17 -5.68 14.70
N ARG A 366 3.88 -6.46 13.88
CA ARG A 366 4.51 -7.72 14.31
C ARG A 366 5.57 -7.47 15.39
N GLY A 367 6.38 -6.43 15.21
CA GLY A 367 7.42 -6.05 16.15
C GLY A 367 6.89 -5.63 17.51
N ILE A 368 5.79 -4.87 17.55
CA ILE A 368 5.12 -4.47 18.79
C ILE A 368 4.64 -5.71 19.56
N ALA A 369 4.00 -6.67 18.89
CA ALA A 369 3.56 -7.92 19.53
C ALA A 369 4.74 -8.70 20.13
N VAL A 370 5.85 -8.83 19.39
CA VAL A 370 7.07 -9.48 19.87
C VAL A 370 7.66 -8.73 21.08
N LEU A 371 7.73 -7.40 21.04
CA LEU A 371 8.24 -6.61 22.17
C LEU A 371 7.34 -6.73 23.40
N GLU A 372 6.01 -6.78 23.25
CA GLU A 372 5.07 -7.01 24.35
C GLU A 372 5.29 -8.38 25.02
N GLU A 373 5.52 -9.44 24.24
CA GLU A 373 5.87 -10.77 24.74
C GLU A 373 7.21 -10.77 25.48
N LEU A 374 8.22 -10.09 24.91
CA LEU A 374 9.56 -10.00 25.50
C LEU A 374 9.55 -9.23 26.83
N VAL A 375 8.72 -8.19 26.98
CA VAL A 375 8.54 -7.50 28.26
C VAL A 375 8.09 -8.49 29.34
N LEU A 376 7.06 -9.30 29.06
CA LEU A 376 6.56 -10.28 30.02
C LEU A 376 7.60 -11.35 30.36
N PHE A 377 8.38 -11.80 29.37
CA PHE A 377 9.46 -12.77 29.57
C PHE A 377 10.54 -12.22 30.52
N PHE A 378 11.09 -11.04 30.24
CA PHE A 378 12.16 -10.46 31.06
C PHE A 378 11.70 -10.05 32.46
N GLU A 379 10.44 -9.68 32.65
CA GLU A 379 9.87 -9.41 33.99
C GLU A 379 9.78 -10.65 34.88
N GLY A 380 9.76 -11.85 34.28
CA GLY A 380 9.86 -13.11 35.00
C GLY A 380 11.28 -13.44 35.48
N LEU A 381 12.29 -12.70 35.05
CA LEU A 381 13.71 -12.95 35.35
C LEU A 381 14.23 -12.07 36.50
N PRO A 382 15.35 -12.45 37.16
CA PRO A 382 15.89 -11.70 38.31
C PRO A 382 16.50 -10.34 37.96
N ASP A 383 16.80 -10.08 36.67
CA ASP A 383 17.44 -8.84 36.22
C ASP A 383 16.42 -7.88 35.57
N PRO A 384 16.03 -6.79 36.26
CA PRO A 384 15.06 -5.84 35.74
C PRO A 384 15.65 -4.91 34.66
N GLY A 385 16.96 -4.91 34.40
CA GLY A 385 17.62 -4.05 33.43
C GLY A 385 17.18 -4.33 31.99
N GLN A 386 17.03 -5.61 31.63
CA GLN A 386 16.63 -6.05 30.29
C GLN A 386 15.17 -5.71 29.99
N ALA A 387 14.27 -5.94 30.96
CA ALA A 387 12.87 -5.54 30.84
C ALA A 387 12.75 -4.02 30.59
N ALA A 388 13.57 -3.20 31.24
CA ALA A 388 13.56 -1.75 31.03
C ALA A 388 14.05 -1.32 29.63
N LEU A 389 14.98 -2.06 29.02
CA LEU A 389 15.42 -1.80 27.64
C LEU A 389 14.30 -2.13 26.65
N VAL A 390 13.71 -3.32 26.76
CA VAL A 390 12.63 -3.77 25.88
C VAL A 390 11.40 -2.87 26.01
N ARG A 391 11.06 -2.40 27.22
CA ARG A 391 10.00 -1.40 27.44
C ARG A 391 10.28 -0.09 26.71
N THR A 392 11.53 0.38 26.70
CA THR A 392 11.90 1.58 25.93
C THR A 392 11.79 1.34 24.42
N ASN A 393 12.22 0.19 23.91
CA ASN A 393 12.09 -0.18 22.50
C ASN A 393 10.61 -0.29 22.08
N LEU A 394 9.75 -0.84 22.95
CA LEU A 394 8.30 -0.87 22.76
C LEU A 394 7.73 0.55 22.68
N ALA A 395 8.18 1.46 23.55
CA ALA A 395 7.79 2.86 23.50
C ALA A 395 8.16 3.51 22.15
N VAL A 396 9.36 3.26 21.62
CA VAL A 396 9.78 3.74 20.30
C VAL A 396 8.87 3.20 19.20
N ALA A 397 8.64 1.88 19.19
CA ALA A 397 7.78 1.24 18.19
C ALA A 397 6.34 1.80 18.24
N LEU A 398 5.80 2.06 19.43
CA LEU A 398 4.49 2.70 19.61
C LEU A 398 4.47 4.15 19.10
N LEU A 399 5.55 4.92 19.32
CA LEU A 399 5.63 6.31 18.84
C LEU A 399 5.71 6.42 17.31
N ASP A 400 6.23 5.39 16.65
CA ASP A 400 6.30 5.29 15.19
C ASP A 400 5.08 4.57 14.57
N ARG A 401 4.20 4.01 15.42
CA ARG A 401 2.99 3.29 15.00
C ARG A 401 1.97 4.23 14.38
N LYS A 402 1.63 3.95 13.12
CA LYS A 402 0.65 4.72 12.33
C LYS A 402 -0.77 4.21 12.47
N THR A 403 -0.96 2.92 12.79
CA THR A 403 -2.30 2.38 13.02
C THR A 403 -2.82 2.72 14.43
N GLY A 404 -4.15 2.89 14.53
CA GLY A 404 -4.81 3.27 15.78
C GLY A 404 -4.81 4.77 16.06
N ASP A 405 -5.23 5.16 17.27
CA ASP A 405 -5.22 6.56 17.70
C ASP A 405 -3.80 6.99 18.11
N ARG A 406 -3.29 8.03 17.47
CA ARG A 406 -1.92 8.55 17.69
C ARG A 406 -1.70 9.03 19.14
N LEU A 407 -2.72 9.58 19.79
CA LEU A 407 -2.61 10.05 21.16
C LEU A 407 -2.58 8.86 22.13
N ASP A 408 -3.39 7.83 21.89
CA ASP A 408 -3.34 6.58 22.65
C ASP A 408 -1.96 5.90 22.54
N ASN A 409 -1.41 5.79 21.32
CA ASN A 409 -0.08 5.25 21.10
C ASN A 409 1.00 6.04 21.91
N ALA A 410 0.93 7.38 21.90
CA ALA A 410 1.86 8.22 22.66
C ALA A 410 1.66 8.11 24.19
N GLN A 411 0.43 7.97 24.68
CA GLN A 411 0.14 7.73 26.11
C GLN A 411 0.68 6.38 26.56
N ARG A 412 0.51 5.33 25.76
CA ARG A 412 1.09 4.01 26.02
C ARG A 412 2.61 4.07 26.06
N ALA A 413 3.25 4.68 25.05
CA ALA A 413 4.69 4.86 25.03
C ALA A 413 5.22 5.62 26.26
N LEU A 414 4.52 6.67 26.69
CA LEU A 414 4.87 7.41 27.90
C LEU A 414 4.86 6.52 29.15
N LYS A 415 3.83 5.67 29.29
CA LYS A 415 3.72 4.71 30.41
C LYS A 415 4.87 3.70 30.39
N GLU A 416 5.22 3.18 29.23
CA GLU A 416 6.33 2.25 29.07
C GLU A 416 7.68 2.88 29.44
N CYS A 417 7.96 4.10 28.97
CA CYS A 417 9.16 4.85 29.37
C CYS A 417 9.19 5.12 30.89
N GLN A 418 8.06 5.47 31.50
CA GLN A 418 7.99 5.68 32.95
C GLN A 418 8.27 4.39 33.72
N ALA A 419 7.74 3.25 33.27
CA ALA A 419 8.03 1.96 33.87
C ALA A 419 9.53 1.62 33.78
N ALA A 420 10.15 1.80 32.60
CA ALA A 420 11.59 1.58 32.41
C ALA A 420 12.46 2.45 33.34
N LEU A 421 12.08 3.72 33.57
CA LEU A 421 12.81 4.64 34.45
C LEU A 421 12.78 4.25 35.94
N HIS A 422 11.92 3.33 36.38
CA HIS A 422 12.01 2.80 37.76
C HIS A 422 13.29 1.98 37.99
N HIS A 423 13.89 1.47 36.91
CA HIS A 423 15.07 0.60 36.96
C HIS A 423 16.32 1.25 36.37
N ARG A 424 16.19 2.38 35.67
CA ARG A 424 17.29 3.12 35.03
C ARG A 424 17.52 4.45 35.75
N SER A 425 18.78 4.78 36.02
CA SER A 425 19.18 6.07 36.60
C SER A 425 20.55 6.50 36.07
N PRO A 426 20.89 7.81 36.10
CA PRO A 426 22.20 8.30 35.67
C PRO A 426 23.37 7.59 36.36
N GLU A 427 23.21 7.24 37.64
CA GLU A 427 24.25 6.60 38.45
C GLU A 427 24.46 5.13 38.09
N ARG A 428 23.45 4.45 37.52
CA ARG A 428 23.53 3.04 37.12
C ARG A 428 24.10 2.91 35.71
N ASN A 429 23.52 3.63 34.77
CA ASN A 429 23.93 3.67 33.38
C ASN A 429 23.37 4.95 32.74
N ALA A 430 24.23 5.93 32.52
CA ALA A 430 23.86 7.24 31.97
C ALA A 430 23.27 7.11 30.56
N LEU A 431 23.85 6.27 29.69
CA LEU A 431 23.40 6.07 28.32
C LEU A 431 21.98 5.49 28.24
N ASP A 432 21.73 4.40 28.96
CA ASP A 432 20.40 3.76 29.00
C ASP A 432 19.34 4.70 29.59
N TYR A 433 19.73 5.47 30.61
CA TYR A 433 18.87 6.47 31.21
C TYR A 433 18.50 7.55 30.20
N VAL A 434 19.49 8.16 29.54
CA VAL A 434 19.31 9.21 28.53
C VAL A 434 18.45 8.71 27.37
N TYR A 435 18.70 7.50 26.85
CA TYR A 435 17.89 6.90 25.80
C TYR A 435 16.40 6.83 26.18
N THR A 436 16.12 6.42 27.41
CA THR A 436 14.75 6.34 27.94
C THR A 436 14.13 7.72 28.16
N VAL A 437 14.88 8.66 28.72
CA VAL A 437 14.43 10.04 28.96
C VAL A 437 14.15 10.78 27.64
N ALA A 438 14.98 10.60 26.62
CA ALA A 438 14.77 11.18 25.30
C ALA A 438 13.48 10.66 24.64
N ASN A 439 13.21 9.35 24.72
CA ASN A 439 11.97 8.78 24.19
C ASN A 439 10.74 9.16 25.02
N LYS A 440 10.87 9.33 26.34
CA LYS A 440 9.85 9.95 27.20
C LYS A 440 9.54 11.39 26.75
N ALA A 441 10.57 12.17 26.45
CA ALA A 441 10.43 13.53 25.94
C ALA A 441 9.68 13.57 24.60
N LEU A 442 9.98 12.62 23.70
CA LEU A 442 9.28 12.47 22.42
C LEU A 442 7.80 12.12 22.64
N ALA A 443 7.48 11.19 23.55
CA ALA A 443 6.10 10.86 23.89
C ALA A 443 5.33 12.08 24.43
N HIS A 444 5.94 12.86 25.33
CA HIS A 444 5.37 14.12 25.78
C HIS A 444 5.19 15.14 24.65
N SER A 445 6.15 15.24 23.73
CA SER A 445 6.05 16.11 22.55
C SER A 445 4.84 15.74 21.68
N ARG A 446 4.58 14.45 21.45
CA ARG A 446 3.41 13.98 20.71
C ARG A 446 2.08 14.31 21.40
N LEU A 447 2.08 14.47 22.72
CA LEU A 447 0.91 14.83 23.54
C LEU A 447 0.76 16.33 23.79
N ALA A 448 1.70 17.16 23.31
CA ALA A 448 1.75 18.59 23.62
C ALA A 448 0.53 19.40 23.13
N ASP A 449 -0.18 18.91 22.12
CA ASP A 449 -1.41 19.56 21.61
C ASP A 449 -2.63 19.31 22.53
N THR A 450 -2.55 18.37 23.47
CA THR A 450 -3.65 18.03 24.39
C THR A 450 -3.60 18.80 25.70
N ASP A 451 -2.40 19.05 26.22
CA ASP A 451 -2.15 19.76 27.48
C ASP A 451 -0.77 20.45 27.46
N GLU A 452 -0.73 21.72 27.85
CA GLU A 452 0.49 22.53 27.96
C GLU A 452 1.48 21.96 28.99
N THR A 453 1.01 21.15 29.95
CA THR A 453 1.90 20.47 30.91
C THR A 453 2.85 19.48 30.21
N HIS A 454 2.38 18.81 29.15
CA HIS A 454 3.19 17.88 28.37
C HIS A 454 4.27 18.61 27.58
N LEU A 455 3.99 19.81 27.09
CA LEU A 455 4.99 20.64 26.41
C LEU A 455 6.18 20.97 27.32
N ARG A 456 5.90 21.42 28.54
CA ARG A 456 6.95 21.74 29.53
C ARG A 456 7.71 20.48 29.97
N ALA A 457 7.01 19.36 30.14
CA ALA A 457 7.62 18.09 30.49
C ALA A 457 8.56 17.56 29.38
N ALA A 458 8.19 17.74 28.11
CA ALA A 458 9.04 17.37 26.99
C ALA A 458 10.33 18.21 26.95
N GLU A 459 10.21 19.53 27.11
CA GLU A 459 11.35 20.44 27.12
C GLU A 459 12.33 20.11 28.27
N GLN A 460 11.80 19.94 29.49
CA GLN A 460 12.61 19.57 30.65
C GLN A 460 13.33 18.22 30.45
N ALA A 461 12.66 17.23 29.87
CA ALA A 461 13.25 15.92 29.64
C ALA A 461 14.36 15.95 28.56
N TYR A 462 14.22 16.76 27.49
CA TYR A 462 15.31 16.94 26.53
C TYR A 462 16.51 17.68 27.15
N GLU A 463 16.26 18.71 27.95
CA GLU A 463 17.34 19.43 28.66
C GLU A 463 18.05 18.52 29.67
N GLU A 464 17.30 17.68 30.38
CA GLU A 464 17.86 16.66 31.27
C GLU A 464 18.74 15.66 30.50
N ALA A 465 18.25 15.12 29.39
CA ALA A 465 19.01 14.19 28.54
C ALA A 465 20.32 14.81 28.05
N LEU A 466 20.30 16.07 27.59
CA LEU A 466 21.49 16.80 27.13
C LEU A 466 22.48 17.15 28.26
N ASN A 467 22.00 17.30 29.50
CA ASN A 467 22.86 17.58 30.65
C ASN A 467 23.54 16.32 31.20
N VAL A 468 22.90 15.16 31.07
CA VAL A 468 23.44 13.88 31.55
C VAL A 468 24.39 13.25 30.53
N LEU A 469 24.06 13.32 29.23
CA LEU A 469 24.87 12.70 28.17
C LEU A 469 26.17 13.49 27.94
N ALA A 470 27.32 12.83 28.07
CA ALA A 470 28.58 13.46 27.70
C ALA A 470 28.68 13.62 26.16
N PRO A 471 29.30 14.71 25.64
CA PRO A 471 29.29 15.02 24.21
C PRO A 471 29.91 13.97 23.28
N ASP A 472 30.76 13.10 23.81
CA ASP A 472 31.55 12.08 23.12
C ASP A 472 31.12 10.64 23.46
N GLU A 473 30.15 10.44 24.35
CA GLU A 473 29.73 9.13 24.85
C GLU A 473 28.84 8.36 23.86
N ASP A 474 27.84 9.03 23.28
CA ASP A 474 27.06 8.49 22.15
C ASP A 474 26.60 9.63 21.24
N VAL A 475 27.36 9.80 20.16
CA VAL A 475 27.21 10.89 19.20
C VAL A 475 25.94 10.73 18.35
N ALA A 476 25.54 9.49 18.06
CA ALA A 476 24.33 9.21 17.29
C ALA A 476 23.08 9.54 18.12
N LEU A 477 23.05 9.14 19.38
CA LEU A 477 21.98 9.48 20.32
C LEU A 477 21.93 10.99 20.57
N LEU A 478 23.07 11.64 20.77
CA LEU A 478 23.15 13.10 20.93
C LEU A 478 22.54 13.84 19.73
N GLY A 479 22.90 13.43 18.51
CA GLY A 479 22.35 13.99 17.28
C GLY A 479 20.83 13.81 17.17
N ARG A 480 20.32 12.63 17.53
CA ARG A 480 18.88 12.32 17.56
C ARG A 480 18.12 13.14 18.61
N ILE A 481 18.72 13.40 19.77
CA ILE A 481 18.15 14.28 20.80
C ILE A 481 18.02 15.71 20.25
N PHE A 482 19.07 16.26 19.63
CA PHE A 482 19.00 17.58 19.01
C PHE A 482 17.95 17.66 17.90
N TYR A 483 17.87 16.65 17.04
CA TYR A 483 16.86 16.53 15.98
C TYR A 483 15.43 16.58 16.55
N ASN A 484 15.14 15.76 17.56
CA ASN A 484 13.80 15.67 18.14
C ASN A 484 13.44 16.93 18.94
N TYR A 485 14.42 17.52 19.62
CA TYR A 485 14.23 18.74 20.38
C TYR A 485 13.95 19.94 19.48
N THR A 486 14.59 20.02 18.30
CA THR A 486 14.25 21.00 17.27
C THR A 486 12.76 20.94 16.88
N ASP A 487 12.20 19.76 16.65
CA ASP A 487 10.80 19.59 16.24
C ASP A 487 9.82 20.06 17.35
N LEU A 488 10.13 19.76 18.61
CA LEU A 488 9.41 20.29 19.78
C LEU A 488 9.47 21.82 19.81
N LEU A 489 10.66 22.42 19.71
CA LEU A 489 10.83 23.88 19.78
C LEU A 489 10.08 24.61 18.66
N VAL A 490 10.05 24.05 17.45
CA VAL A 490 9.23 24.59 16.33
C VAL A 490 7.75 24.51 16.66
N THR A 491 7.29 23.40 17.25
CA THR A 491 5.90 23.23 17.68
C THR A 491 5.53 24.22 18.78
N THR A 492 6.39 24.41 19.78
CA THR A 492 6.24 25.42 20.82
C THR A 492 6.18 26.84 20.24
N ALA A 493 7.02 27.13 19.24
CA ALA A 493 7.03 28.44 18.58
C ALA A 493 5.68 28.75 17.89
N LYS A 494 4.99 27.72 17.36
CA LYS A 494 3.64 27.85 16.79
C LYS A 494 2.59 28.12 17.87
N GLN A 495 2.67 27.40 19.00
CA GLN A 495 1.72 27.53 20.10
C GLN A 495 1.91 28.82 20.93
N GLN A 496 3.11 29.39 20.95
CA GLN A 496 3.45 30.61 21.71
C GLN A 496 3.99 31.74 20.82
N PRO A 497 3.14 32.40 20.00
CA PRO A 497 3.55 33.44 19.05
C PRO A 497 4.35 34.59 19.69
N GLN A 498 4.06 34.93 20.95
CA GLN A 498 4.72 35.98 21.73
C GLN A 498 6.21 35.73 21.97
N ARG A 499 6.65 34.47 21.95
CA ARG A 499 8.06 34.06 22.15
C ARG A 499 8.62 33.30 20.95
N ARG A 500 7.94 33.38 19.80
CA ARG A 500 8.29 32.62 18.59
C ARG A 500 9.78 32.70 18.23
N GLU A 501 10.37 33.90 18.25
CA GLU A 501 11.77 34.09 17.83
C GLU A 501 12.80 33.45 18.78
N ASP A 502 12.50 33.43 20.08
CA ASP A 502 13.34 32.78 21.10
C ASP A 502 13.40 31.27 20.86
N PHE A 503 12.24 30.64 20.68
CA PHE A 503 12.14 29.22 20.37
C PHE A 503 12.77 28.86 19.02
N LEU A 504 12.59 29.68 17.98
CA LEU A 504 13.22 29.44 16.68
C LEU A 504 14.74 29.60 16.72
N THR A 505 15.27 30.48 17.58
CA THR A 505 16.72 30.64 17.77
C THR A 505 17.31 29.36 18.35
N ARG A 506 16.66 28.82 19.37
CA ARG A 506 17.05 27.54 19.98
C ARG A 506 16.87 26.37 19.01
N ALA A 507 15.77 26.33 18.26
CA ALA A 507 15.48 25.28 17.30
C ALA A 507 16.54 25.22 16.18
N GLU A 508 16.94 26.38 15.64
CA GLU A 508 17.99 26.46 14.63
C GLU A 508 19.34 26.04 15.21
N ALA A 509 19.68 26.49 16.42
CA ALA A 509 20.92 26.09 17.08
C ALA A 509 21.00 24.57 17.28
N CYS A 510 19.92 23.95 17.76
CA CYS A 510 19.83 22.48 17.90
C CYS A 510 19.95 21.79 16.54
N ALA A 511 19.25 22.27 15.51
CA ALA A 511 19.28 21.66 14.19
C ALA A 511 20.67 21.74 13.55
N ARG A 512 21.36 22.89 13.67
CA ARG A 512 22.74 23.04 13.21
C ARG A 512 23.70 22.13 13.98
N ARG A 513 23.49 21.96 15.28
CA ARG A 513 24.30 21.04 16.09
C ARG A 513 24.07 19.59 15.67
N ALA A 514 22.83 19.16 15.40
CA ALA A 514 22.54 17.84 14.86
C ALA A 514 23.28 17.60 13.52
N VAL A 515 23.20 18.56 12.59
CA VAL A 515 23.93 18.47 11.30
C VAL A 515 25.43 18.33 11.54
N GLN A 516 26.02 19.18 12.37
CA GLN A 516 27.46 19.14 12.68
C GLN A 516 27.88 17.79 13.25
N VAL A 517 27.15 17.29 14.24
CA VAL A 517 27.43 16.05 14.95
C VAL A 517 27.43 14.86 13.99
N HIS A 518 26.44 14.76 13.11
CA HIS A 518 26.36 13.67 12.13
C HIS A 518 27.39 13.81 10.99
N ASP A 519 27.70 15.04 10.54
CA ASP A 519 28.69 15.31 9.49
C ASP A 519 30.12 14.98 9.94
N GLU A 520 30.50 15.36 11.16
CA GLU A 520 31.82 15.08 11.75
C GLU A 520 32.09 13.57 11.95
N HIS A 521 31.04 12.76 12.03
CA HIS A 521 31.14 11.33 12.38
C HIS A 521 30.70 10.37 11.25
N GLY A 522 30.32 10.89 10.08
CA GLY A 522 29.99 10.07 8.91
C GLY A 522 28.62 9.38 8.96
N HIS A 523 27.69 9.85 9.80
CA HIS A 523 26.33 9.29 9.93
C HIS A 523 25.45 9.71 8.74
N THR A 524 25.64 9.08 7.58
CA THR A 524 25.13 9.57 6.29
C THR A 524 23.60 9.71 6.24
N GLN A 525 22.86 8.75 6.79
CA GLN A 525 21.40 8.75 6.81
C GLN A 525 20.85 9.80 7.79
N GLU A 526 21.34 9.81 9.03
CA GLU A 526 20.94 10.77 10.07
C GLU A 526 21.30 12.19 9.68
N LEU A 527 22.42 12.39 8.99
CA LEU A 527 22.82 13.68 8.42
C LEU A 527 21.80 14.17 7.41
N ALA A 528 21.28 13.29 6.55
CA ALA A 528 20.23 13.65 5.60
C ALA A 528 18.95 14.11 6.31
N PHE A 529 18.55 13.43 7.39
CA PHE A 529 17.41 13.82 8.22
C PHE A 529 17.65 15.14 8.96
N ALA A 530 18.83 15.34 9.55
CA ALA A 530 19.21 16.57 10.24
C ALA A 530 19.23 17.77 9.29
N ARG A 531 19.78 17.61 8.08
CA ARG A 531 19.76 18.65 7.02
C ARG A 531 18.33 19.03 6.64
N ARG A 532 17.46 18.04 6.45
CA ARG A 532 16.03 18.26 6.19
C ARG A 532 15.36 19.04 7.32
N GLN A 533 15.61 18.68 8.58
CA GLN A 533 15.03 19.43 9.71
C GLN A 533 15.54 20.86 9.82
N LEU A 534 16.84 21.08 9.61
CA LEU A 534 17.38 22.44 9.56
C LEU A 534 16.70 23.26 8.46
N ALA A 535 16.49 22.68 7.27
CA ALA A 535 15.76 23.34 6.20
C ALA A 535 14.31 23.69 6.61
N ARG A 536 13.58 22.78 7.27
CA ARG A 536 12.22 23.03 7.78
C ARG A 536 12.18 24.19 8.78
N VAL A 537 13.13 24.27 9.70
CA VAL A 537 13.25 25.38 10.67
C VAL A 537 13.48 26.70 9.95
N LEU A 538 14.43 26.74 9.02
CA LEU A 538 14.78 27.96 8.28
C LEU A 538 13.61 28.46 7.42
N VAL A 539 12.89 27.55 6.74
CA VAL A 539 11.68 27.90 5.97
C VAL A 539 10.59 28.45 6.90
N TYR A 540 10.32 27.78 8.03
CA TYR A 540 9.31 28.22 8.97
C TYR A 540 9.64 29.58 9.61
N ARG A 541 10.93 29.86 9.84
CA ARG A 541 11.42 31.16 10.32
C ARG A 541 11.26 32.25 9.28
N ALA A 542 11.57 31.97 8.01
CA ALA A 542 11.47 32.92 6.91
C ALA A 542 10.02 33.44 6.70
N GLY A 543 9.02 32.62 7.04
CA GLY A 543 7.61 33.01 7.06
C GLY A 543 6.95 32.98 5.67
N GLU A 544 5.85 33.71 5.52
CA GLU A 544 5.11 33.77 4.25
C GLU A 544 5.78 34.73 3.27
N ASN A 545 6.04 34.27 2.04
CA ASN A 545 6.69 35.01 0.95
C ASN A 545 8.08 35.58 1.31
N PRO A 546 9.04 34.74 1.74
CA PRO A 546 10.37 35.22 2.10
C PRO A 546 11.17 35.66 0.87
N PRO A 547 12.14 36.59 1.03
CA PRO A 547 13.05 36.95 -0.06
C PRO A 547 13.85 35.71 -0.50
N THR A 548 14.09 35.57 -1.82
CA THR A 548 14.79 34.42 -2.41
C THR A 548 16.16 34.13 -1.78
N SER A 549 16.85 35.14 -1.23
CA SER A 549 18.12 34.95 -0.53
C SER A 549 18.00 34.08 0.71
N GLN A 550 16.87 34.14 1.43
CA GLN A 550 16.61 33.31 2.62
C GLN A 550 16.21 31.88 2.27
N LEU A 551 15.83 31.61 1.02
CA LEU A 551 15.44 30.27 0.55
C LEU A 551 16.59 29.45 -0.04
N ARG A 552 17.76 30.05 -0.28
CA ARG A 552 18.91 29.35 -0.87
C ARG A 552 19.44 28.23 0.02
N GLU A 553 19.74 28.55 1.28
CA GLU A 553 20.26 27.56 2.24
C GLU A 553 19.27 26.41 2.48
N PRO A 554 17.96 26.64 2.75
CA PRO A 554 17.00 25.55 2.86
C PRO A 554 16.91 24.66 1.61
N ARG A 555 16.89 25.28 0.42
CA ARG A 555 16.87 24.55 -0.85
C ARG A 555 18.08 23.63 -0.95
N ASP A 556 19.28 24.16 -0.71
CA ASP A 556 20.52 23.41 -0.85
C ASP A 556 20.59 22.26 0.17
N LEU A 557 20.12 22.47 1.40
CA LEU A 557 19.99 21.43 2.43
C LEU A 557 19.02 20.30 2.02
N TYR A 558 17.87 20.63 1.42
CA TYR A 558 16.95 19.61 0.91
C TYR A 558 17.59 18.78 -0.22
N PHE A 559 18.28 19.41 -1.18
CA PHE A 559 18.95 18.67 -2.25
C PHE A 559 20.13 17.83 -1.76
N GLN A 560 20.87 18.29 -0.75
CA GLN A 560 21.89 17.47 -0.08
C GLN A 560 21.27 16.26 0.64
N SER A 561 20.07 16.42 1.21
CA SER A 561 19.32 15.31 1.81
C SER A 561 18.88 14.29 0.74
N LEU A 562 18.39 14.76 -0.40
CA LEU A 562 17.96 13.93 -1.55
C LEU A 562 19.11 13.17 -2.27
N GLN A 563 20.37 13.50 -1.99
CA GLN A 563 21.51 12.70 -2.46
C GLN A 563 21.60 11.35 -1.74
N VAL A 564 21.07 11.27 -0.51
CA VAL A 564 21.05 10.06 0.33
C VAL A 564 19.65 9.43 0.29
N LEU A 565 18.60 10.25 0.44
CA LEU A 565 17.20 9.83 0.40
C LEU A 565 16.74 9.76 -1.07
N THR A 566 16.90 8.59 -1.68
CA THR A 566 16.68 8.38 -3.12
C THR A 566 15.39 7.60 -3.39
N PRO A 567 14.89 7.59 -4.63
CA PRO A 567 13.73 6.76 -4.99
C PRO A 567 13.89 5.28 -4.67
N ASP A 568 15.11 4.75 -4.83
CA ASP A 568 15.42 3.33 -4.62
C ASP A 568 15.77 3.02 -3.15
N HIS A 569 16.26 4.02 -2.42
CA HIS A 569 16.68 3.90 -1.02
C HIS A 569 15.95 4.95 -0.17
N TYR A 570 15.04 4.51 0.70
CA TYR A 570 14.15 5.36 1.51
C TYR A 570 13.07 6.11 0.70
N PRO A 571 12.23 5.41 -0.10
CA PRO A 571 11.25 6.08 -0.97
C PRO A 571 10.28 6.98 -0.21
N ALA A 572 9.91 6.64 1.03
CA ALA A 572 9.02 7.45 1.86
C ALA A 572 9.62 8.80 2.23
N ASP A 573 10.84 8.77 2.75
CA ASP A 573 11.55 9.96 3.16
C ASP A 573 11.98 10.79 1.95
N CYS A 574 12.31 10.12 0.83
CA CYS A 574 12.58 10.76 -0.45
C CYS A 574 11.37 11.56 -0.94
N ILE A 575 10.17 10.98 -0.97
CA ILE A 575 8.93 11.67 -1.36
C ILE A 575 8.71 12.93 -0.51
N ASN A 576 8.75 12.77 0.81
CA ASN A 576 8.48 13.86 1.74
C ASN A 576 9.51 15.00 1.60
N THR A 577 10.80 14.66 1.50
CA THR A 577 11.89 15.63 1.32
C THR A 577 11.79 16.34 -0.03
N ALA A 578 11.45 15.60 -1.09
CA ALA A 578 11.31 16.14 -2.43
C ALA A 578 10.08 17.04 -2.59
N ASP A 579 8.98 16.75 -1.91
CA ASP A 579 7.79 17.62 -1.86
C ASP A 579 8.12 18.95 -1.14
N GLU A 580 8.82 18.90 0.00
CA GLU A 580 9.29 20.08 0.72
C GLU A 580 10.28 20.91 -0.12
N ALA A 581 11.23 20.25 -0.79
CA ALA A 581 12.17 20.87 -1.72
C ALA A 581 11.43 21.57 -2.88
N THR A 582 10.42 20.91 -3.44
CA THR A 582 9.57 21.47 -4.50
C THR A 582 8.90 22.76 -4.02
N ALA A 583 8.29 22.74 -2.83
CA ALA A 583 7.62 23.92 -2.27
C ALA A 583 8.58 25.11 -2.07
N VAL A 584 9.78 24.87 -1.53
CA VAL A 584 10.80 25.91 -1.38
C VAL A 584 11.25 26.47 -2.73
N CYS A 585 11.49 25.61 -3.72
CA CYS A 585 11.89 26.04 -5.05
C CYS A 585 10.79 26.87 -5.73
N GLN A 586 9.51 26.51 -5.53
CA GLN A 586 8.38 27.29 -6.03
C GLN A 586 8.33 28.69 -5.42
N GLN A 587 8.52 28.82 -4.11
CA GLN A 587 8.57 30.12 -3.42
C GLN A 587 9.78 30.95 -3.88
N ALA A 588 10.91 30.30 -4.19
CA ALA A 588 12.11 30.94 -4.70
C ALA A 588 12.03 31.34 -6.19
N ASP A 589 10.94 31.00 -6.89
CA ASP A 589 10.81 31.09 -8.36
C ASP A 589 11.94 30.33 -9.10
N ASP A 590 12.41 29.21 -8.56
CA ASP A 590 13.41 28.30 -9.15
C ASP A 590 12.72 27.05 -9.72
N TRP A 591 12.05 27.19 -10.86
CA TRP A 591 11.20 26.13 -11.41
C TRP A 591 11.98 24.96 -11.99
N GLN A 592 13.23 25.17 -12.38
CA GLN A 592 14.11 24.08 -12.82
C GLN A 592 14.38 23.12 -11.66
N SER A 593 14.83 23.63 -10.52
CA SER A 593 15.01 22.84 -9.30
C SER A 593 13.68 22.25 -8.80
N ALA A 594 12.58 23.01 -8.84
CA ALA A 594 11.26 22.51 -8.47
C ALA A 594 10.83 21.31 -9.34
N SER A 595 11.13 21.33 -10.65
CA SER A 595 10.82 20.22 -11.55
C SER A 595 11.68 18.99 -11.30
N HIS A 596 12.95 19.19 -10.91
CA HIS A 596 13.81 18.07 -10.55
C HIS A 596 13.33 17.38 -9.27
N ALA A 597 13.03 18.16 -8.23
CA ALA A 597 12.50 17.63 -6.98
C ALA A 597 11.15 16.91 -7.18
N SER A 598 10.21 17.50 -7.93
CA SER A 598 8.91 16.87 -8.18
C SER A 598 9.00 15.59 -9.03
N LEU A 599 9.99 15.48 -9.92
CA LEU A 599 10.31 14.23 -10.63
C LEU A 599 10.89 13.18 -9.69
N THR A 600 11.77 13.57 -8.77
CA THR A 600 12.34 12.67 -7.75
C THR A 600 11.23 12.11 -6.85
N ALA A 601 10.30 12.96 -6.39
CA ALA A 601 9.13 12.52 -5.62
C ALA A 601 8.27 11.52 -6.42
N LEU A 602 8.02 11.80 -7.70
CA LEU A 602 7.24 10.91 -8.56
C LEU A 602 7.93 9.55 -8.80
N ALA A 603 9.25 9.54 -8.96
CA ALA A 603 10.03 8.32 -9.10
C ALA A 603 9.97 7.48 -7.82
N ALA A 604 10.16 8.10 -6.64
CA ALA A 604 10.09 7.42 -5.35
C ALA A 604 8.68 6.84 -5.07
N TRP A 605 7.64 7.56 -5.50
CA TRP A 605 6.27 7.05 -5.45
C TRP A 605 6.06 5.81 -6.34
N HIS A 606 6.64 5.79 -7.54
CA HIS A 606 6.60 4.60 -8.40
C HIS A 606 7.36 3.42 -7.79
N THR A 607 8.57 3.64 -7.25
CA THR A 607 9.38 2.57 -6.65
C THR A 607 8.74 1.98 -5.38
N SER A 608 7.94 2.76 -4.65
CA SER A 608 7.22 2.29 -3.46
C SER A 608 5.92 1.51 -3.76
N GLY A 609 5.62 1.22 -5.03
CA GLY A 609 4.43 0.45 -5.41
C GLY A 609 3.13 1.26 -5.45
N GLY A 610 3.21 2.59 -5.35
CA GLY A 610 2.10 3.51 -5.61
C GLY A 610 0.98 3.60 -4.57
N ASP A 611 0.88 2.67 -3.60
CA ASP A 611 -0.36 2.51 -2.82
C ASP A 611 -0.34 3.00 -1.36
N THR A 612 0.79 3.38 -0.75
CA THR A 612 0.77 3.64 0.73
C THR A 612 1.75 4.67 1.27
N VAL A 613 2.62 5.26 0.44
CA VAL A 613 3.72 6.07 0.98
C VAL A 613 3.46 7.57 0.81
N GLY A 614 3.21 8.26 1.94
CA GLY A 614 3.03 9.72 2.01
C GLY A 614 1.63 10.22 2.41
N ARG A 615 0.78 9.35 3.01
CA ARG A 615 -0.60 9.69 3.38
C ARG A 615 -0.77 10.87 4.34
N GLU A 616 0.22 11.17 5.18
CA GLU A 616 -0.03 12.02 6.35
C GLU A 616 0.97 13.17 6.59
N ASP A 617 2.07 13.28 5.84
CA ASP A 617 3.11 14.29 6.10
C ASP A 617 3.09 15.48 5.12
N PHE A 618 2.01 15.66 4.35
CA PHE A 618 1.81 16.93 3.65
C PHE A 618 1.64 18.02 4.74
N PRO A 619 2.45 19.09 4.76
CA PRO A 619 2.37 20.12 5.78
C PRO A 619 1.16 21.02 5.49
N LEU A 620 -0.03 20.47 5.70
CA LEU A 620 -1.30 21.16 5.61
C LEU A 620 -1.58 21.77 7.00
N THR A 621 -1.84 23.07 7.01
CA THR A 621 -2.31 23.80 8.20
C THR A 621 -3.58 23.15 8.76
N PRO A 622 -3.97 23.36 10.03
CA PRO A 622 -5.18 22.78 10.60
C PRO A 622 -6.47 23.04 9.79
N ASP A 623 -6.52 24.15 9.03
CA ASP A 623 -7.62 24.48 8.12
C ASP A 623 -7.58 23.70 6.78
N GLU A 624 -6.43 23.13 6.43
CA GLU A 624 -6.19 22.32 5.23
C GLU A 624 -6.24 20.81 5.50
N ARG A 625 -6.40 20.39 6.76
CA ARG A 625 -6.62 18.99 7.22
C ARG A 625 -8.05 18.48 6.94
N ASP A 626 -8.76 19.06 5.98
CA ASP A 626 -10.02 18.49 5.52
C ASP A 626 -9.69 17.16 4.81
N PRO A 627 -10.25 16.01 5.22
CA PRO A 627 -9.99 14.73 4.57
C PRO A 627 -10.24 14.78 3.05
N VAL A 628 -11.18 15.64 2.61
CA VAL A 628 -11.43 15.91 1.18
C VAL A 628 -10.22 16.57 0.48
N LEU A 629 -9.48 17.46 1.15
CA LEU A 629 -8.29 18.12 0.59
C LEU A 629 -7.04 17.24 0.61
N ALA A 630 -6.88 16.39 1.63
CA ALA A 630 -5.79 15.42 1.73
C ALA A 630 -5.95 14.25 0.74
N GLU A 631 -7.19 13.81 0.49
CA GLU A 631 -7.52 12.80 -0.51
C GLU A 631 -7.35 13.34 -1.95
N LEU A 632 -7.65 14.63 -2.17
CA LEU A 632 -7.27 15.34 -3.40
C LEU A 632 -5.74 15.41 -3.64
N ALA A 633 -4.90 15.25 -2.61
CA ALA A 633 -3.45 15.42 -2.72
C ALA A 633 -2.72 14.21 -3.33
N HIS A 634 -3.26 13.00 -3.19
CA HIS A 634 -2.57 11.74 -3.59
C HIS A 634 -2.48 11.57 -5.11
N ASP A 635 -3.57 11.86 -5.82
CA ASP A 635 -3.67 11.74 -7.27
C ASP A 635 -3.05 12.96 -8.00
N SER A 636 -2.69 14.01 -7.27
CA SER A 636 -2.24 15.29 -7.84
C SER A 636 -0.77 15.30 -8.29
N ARG A 637 0.04 14.28 -7.94
CA ARG A 637 1.50 14.26 -8.18
C ARG A 637 1.85 14.44 -9.66
N PHE A 638 1.25 13.66 -10.56
CA PHE A 638 1.49 13.77 -12.00
C PHE A 638 1.19 15.18 -12.54
N ARG A 639 0.04 15.73 -12.12
CA ARG A 639 -0.41 17.07 -12.51
C ARG A 639 0.51 18.16 -12.00
N PHE A 640 1.01 18.01 -10.77
CA PHE A 640 1.90 18.97 -10.14
C PHE A 640 3.30 18.91 -10.76
N THR A 641 3.84 17.72 -11.00
CA THR A 641 5.10 17.55 -11.73
C THR A 641 5.01 18.15 -13.14
N ALA A 642 3.94 17.87 -13.89
CA ALA A 642 3.71 18.48 -15.21
C ALA A 642 3.62 20.02 -15.15
N TYR A 643 2.99 20.58 -14.12
CA TYR A 643 2.96 22.03 -13.90
C TYR A 643 4.36 22.61 -13.65
N THR A 644 5.18 21.96 -12.81
CA THR A 644 6.56 22.41 -12.56
C THR A 644 7.42 22.38 -13.82
N LEU A 645 7.29 21.33 -14.65
CA LEU A 645 7.96 21.23 -15.95
C LEU A 645 7.52 22.33 -16.92
N HIS A 646 6.21 22.61 -16.99
CA HIS A 646 5.67 23.74 -17.76
C HIS A 646 6.29 25.08 -17.32
N ARG A 647 6.39 25.32 -16.01
CA ARG A 647 6.98 26.55 -15.48
C ARG A 647 8.48 26.64 -15.73
N ALA A 648 9.22 25.52 -15.62
CA ALA A 648 10.64 25.46 -15.97
C ALA A 648 10.85 25.82 -17.46
N ALA A 649 10.06 25.24 -18.36
CA ALA A 649 10.07 25.61 -19.78
C ALA A 649 9.76 27.10 -19.98
N GLY A 650 8.79 27.64 -19.24
CA GLY A 650 8.47 29.07 -19.22
C GLY A 650 9.64 29.97 -18.84
N GLN A 651 10.48 29.58 -17.86
CA GLN A 651 11.67 30.34 -17.48
C GLN A 651 12.72 30.39 -18.61
N HIS A 652 12.92 29.28 -19.32
CA HIS A 652 13.81 29.27 -20.50
C HIS A 652 13.29 30.21 -21.59
N LEU A 653 11.98 30.20 -21.87
CA LEU A 653 11.35 31.11 -22.82
C LEU A 653 11.52 32.58 -22.41
N GLN A 654 11.32 32.90 -21.13
CA GLN A 654 11.51 34.25 -20.60
C GLN A 654 12.97 34.73 -20.70
N ARG A 655 13.95 33.82 -20.64
CA ARG A 655 15.38 34.10 -20.85
C ARG A 655 15.76 34.23 -22.33
N GLY A 656 14.78 34.15 -23.25
CA GLY A 656 14.97 34.37 -24.69
C GLY A 656 15.18 33.10 -25.51
N ALA A 657 15.04 31.91 -24.92
CA ALA A 657 15.06 30.66 -25.70
C ALA A 657 13.84 30.61 -26.65
N PRO A 658 14.01 30.20 -27.92
CA PRO A 658 12.87 30.02 -28.82
C PRO A 658 12.02 28.81 -28.39
N LEU A 659 10.74 28.79 -28.78
CA LEU A 659 9.85 27.65 -28.48
C LEU A 659 10.33 26.32 -29.10
N THR A 660 11.10 26.39 -30.18
CA THR A 660 11.72 25.23 -30.83
C THR A 660 13.00 24.75 -30.14
N ASP A 661 13.43 25.38 -29.05
CA ASP A 661 14.62 24.96 -28.29
C ASP A 661 14.45 23.51 -27.78
N PRO A 662 15.43 22.62 -27.98
CA PRO A 662 15.34 21.23 -27.56
C PRO A 662 15.09 21.05 -26.06
N THR A 663 15.65 21.92 -25.21
CA THR A 663 15.47 21.88 -23.75
C THR A 663 14.03 22.22 -23.39
N VAL A 664 13.49 23.29 -24.00
CA VAL A 664 12.10 23.71 -23.81
C VAL A 664 11.15 22.61 -24.26
N GLN A 665 11.33 22.06 -25.46
CA GLN A 665 10.45 21.00 -25.95
C GLN A 665 10.57 19.74 -25.09
N ASN A 666 11.77 19.30 -24.70
CA ASN A 666 11.93 18.12 -23.83
C ASN A 666 11.15 18.24 -22.51
N LEU A 667 11.25 19.38 -21.82
CA LEU A 667 10.48 19.63 -20.60
C LEU A 667 8.96 19.52 -20.83
N LEU A 668 8.46 20.07 -21.95
CA LEU A 668 7.03 20.05 -22.28
C LEU A 668 6.56 18.66 -22.73
N GLU A 669 7.37 17.93 -23.49
CA GLU A 669 7.10 16.56 -23.90
C GLU A 669 7.07 15.62 -22.68
N GLN A 670 8.03 15.78 -21.76
CA GLN A 670 8.06 15.06 -20.50
C GLN A 670 6.81 15.38 -19.66
N ALA A 671 6.36 16.64 -19.61
CA ALA A 671 5.13 17.01 -18.92
C ALA A 671 3.90 16.30 -19.51
N VAL A 672 3.78 16.24 -20.84
CA VAL A 672 2.69 15.49 -21.52
C VAL A 672 2.77 13.99 -21.20
N ASN A 673 3.97 13.40 -21.24
CA ASN A 673 4.16 11.98 -20.95
C ASN A 673 3.78 11.64 -19.50
N ILE A 674 4.12 12.49 -18.53
CA ILE A 674 3.75 12.33 -17.11
C ILE A 674 2.24 12.42 -16.94
N MET A 675 1.59 13.39 -17.59
CA MET A 675 0.14 13.53 -17.56
C MET A 675 -0.57 12.28 -18.10
N GLU A 676 -0.06 11.67 -19.17
CA GLU A 676 -0.60 10.42 -19.70
C GLU A 676 -0.24 9.19 -18.87
N ALA A 677 0.93 9.17 -18.21
CA ALA A 677 1.33 8.10 -17.30
C ALA A 677 0.43 8.04 -16.06
N GLY A 678 0.10 9.19 -15.45
CA GLY A 678 -0.78 9.25 -14.27
C GLY A 678 -2.19 8.75 -14.54
N ARG A 679 -2.71 9.06 -15.73
CA ARG A 679 -4.00 8.56 -16.18
C ARG A 679 -3.96 7.09 -16.64
N ALA A 680 -2.78 6.51 -16.80
CA ALA A 680 -2.62 5.12 -17.17
C ALA A 680 -2.83 4.16 -15.99
N THR A 681 -2.74 4.61 -14.73
CA THR A 681 -2.83 3.72 -13.57
C THR A 681 -4.27 3.28 -13.25
N THR A 682 -5.28 4.12 -13.51
CA THR A 682 -6.67 3.90 -13.08
C THR A 682 -7.70 3.93 -14.22
N LEU A 683 -7.42 4.64 -15.33
CA LEU A 683 -8.28 4.73 -16.53
C LEU A 683 -7.87 3.79 -17.68
N ARG A 684 -6.86 2.92 -17.53
CA ARG A 684 -6.37 1.97 -18.59
C ARG A 684 -7.46 1.06 -19.18
N ALA A 685 -8.52 0.79 -18.42
CA ALA A 685 -9.73 0.11 -18.87
C ALA A 685 -10.47 0.83 -20.03
N ALA A 686 -10.25 2.14 -20.24
CA ALA A 686 -10.86 2.95 -21.30
C ALA A 686 -10.37 2.63 -22.71
N SER A 687 -9.12 2.16 -22.82
CA SER A 687 -8.45 1.90 -24.08
C SER A 687 -9.12 0.78 -24.88
N GLY A 688 -9.98 -0.03 -24.25
CA GLY A 688 -10.54 -1.24 -24.83
C GLY A 688 -9.47 -2.31 -25.10
N ALA A 689 -8.18 -2.03 -24.86
CA ALA A 689 -7.10 -3.00 -24.94
C ALA A 689 -7.26 -4.00 -23.81
N GLU A 690 -7.45 -3.54 -22.57
CA GLU A 690 -7.68 -4.42 -21.41
C GLU A 690 -9.00 -5.19 -21.52
N VAL A 691 -10.10 -4.60 -22.01
CA VAL A 691 -11.37 -5.34 -22.22
C VAL A 691 -11.24 -6.38 -23.35
N ARG A 692 -10.52 -6.05 -24.43
CA ARG A 692 -10.24 -6.98 -25.54
C ARG A 692 -9.29 -8.09 -25.10
N GLU A 693 -8.22 -7.75 -24.41
CA GLU A 693 -7.24 -8.65 -23.81
C GLU A 693 -7.89 -9.54 -22.77
N LEU A 694 -8.71 -9.00 -21.87
CA LEU A 694 -9.47 -9.77 -20.89
C LEU A 694 -10.52 -10.67 -21.58
N ARG A 695 -11.08 -10.26 -22.72
CA ARG A 695 -11.95 -11.13 -23.53
C ARG A 695 -11.15 -12.23 -24.24
N MET A 696 -9.97 -11.92 -24.77
CA MET A 696 -9.06 -12.91 -25.35
C MET A 696 -8.59 -13.89 -24.27
N LEU A 697 -8.26 -13.38 -23.07
CA LEU A 697 -7.90 -14.15 -21.89
C LEU A 697 -9.06 -15.03 -21.46
N ARG A 698 -10.29 -14.49 -21.31
CA ARG A 698 -11.49 -15.30 -21.03
C ARG A 698 -11.73 -16.38 -22.09
N GLY A 699 -11.35 -16.14 -23.34
CA GLY A 699 -11.47 -17.12 -24.42
C GLY A 699 -10.42 -18.24 -24.34
N ILE A 700 -9.29 -18.01 -23.67
CA ILE A 700 -8.19 -18.96 -23.50
C ILE A 700 -8.29 -19.65 -22.13
N ASP A 701 -8.43 -18.86 -21.07
CA ASP A 701 -8.54 -19.28 -19.68
C ASP A 701 -9.58 -18.40 -18.94
N PRO A 702 -10.85 -18.85 -18.89
CA PRO A 702 -11.92 -18.16 -18.17
C PRO A 702 -11.65 -18.03 -16.66
N ALA A 703 -11.02 -19.03 -16.05
CA ALA A 703 -10.79 -19.06 -14.61
C ALA A 703 -9.73 -18.03 -14.22
N LEU A 704 -8.64 -17.94 -15.00
CA LEU A 704 -7.59 -16.94 -14.81
C LEU A 704 -8.11 -15.51 -15.00
N ALA A 705 -9.02 -15.30 -15.95
CA ALA A 705 -9.64 -14.00 -16.16
C ALA A 705 -10.59 -13.61 -15.00
N GLU A 706 -11.38 -14.54 -14.47
CA GLU A 706 -12.22 -14.27 -13.29
C GLU A 706 -11.40 -14.08 -12.02
N ALA A 707 -10.31 -14.84 -11.84
CA ALA A 707 -9.36 -14.65 -10.73
C ALA A 707 -8.72 -13.25 -10.78
N TYR A 708 -8.28 -12.81 -11.96
CA TYR A 708 -7.79 -11.44 -12.17
C TYR A 708 -8.83 -10.37 -11.82
N LEU A 709 -10.07 -10.51 -12.30
CA LEU A 709 -11.15 -9.58 -11.97
C LEU A 709 -11.49 -9.55 -10.48
N SER A 710 -11.46 -10.72 -9.82
CA SER A 710 -11.72 -10.85 -8.39
C SER A 710 -10.61 -10.20 -7.57
N ALA A 711 -9.34 -10.40 -7.94
CA ALA A 711 -8.20 -9.75 -7.29
C ALA A 711 -8.23 -8.22 -7.45
N VAL A 712 -8.56 -7.71 -8.64
CA VAL A 712 -8.75 -6.27 -8.89
C VAL A 712 -9.91 -5.71 -8.05
N ALA A 713 -11.01 -6.45 -7.90
CA ALA A 713 -12.13 -6.02 -7.08
C ALA A 713 -11.79 -6.02 -5.58
N ALA A 714 -11.08 -7.05 -5.10
CA ALA A 714 -10.64 -7.15 -3.71
C ALA A 714 -9.69 -6.01 -3.34
N MET A 715 -8.69 -5.73 -4.17
CA MET A 715 -7.75 -4.61 -4.00
C MET A 715 -8.46 -3.25 -3.87
N ARG A 716 -9.50 -3.02 -4.70
CA ARG A 716 -10.32 -1.80 -4.65
C ARG A 716 -11.23 -1.72 -3.42
N SER A 717 -11.56 -2.84 -2.81
CA SER A 717 -12.38 -2.88 -1.60
C SER A 717 -11.54 -2.69 -0.33
N THR A 718 -10.30 -3.17 -0.30
CA THR A 718 -9.36 -2.98 0.82
C THR A 718 -8.89 -1.53 0.96
N THR A 719 -8.92 -0.75 -0.12
CA THR A 719 -8.63 0.70 -0.10
C THR A 719 -9.75 1.55 0.51
N HIS A 720 -10.94 0.99 0.78
CA HIS A 720 -12.12 1.71 1.28
C HIS A 720 -12.72 1.09 2.54
N HIS A 721 -11.91 0.79 3.57
CA HIS A 721 -12.46 0.69 4.91
C HIS A 721 -12.89 2.08 5.41
N GLU A 722 -14.04 2.54 4.92
CA GLU A 722 -14.89 3.43 5.71
C GLU A 722 -15.28 2.66 6.97
N THR A 723 -14.93 3.20 8.13
CA THR A 723 -15.56 2.85 9.40
C THR A 723 -17.08 2.89 9.16
N PRO A 724 -17.83 1.80 9.36
CA PRO A 724 -19.26 1.82 9.11
C PRO A 724 -19.88 2.92 9.98
N ALA A 725 -20.61 3.84 9.35
CA ALA A 725 -21.32 4.90 10.05
C ALA A 725 -22.17 4.25 11.16
N PRO A 726 -22.17 4.80 12.40
CA PRO A 726 -23.05 4.29 13.44
C PRO A 726 -24.49 4.35 12.92
N PRO A 727 -25.29 3.28 13.09
CA PRO A 727 -26.63 3.23 12.56
C PRO A 727 -27.44 4.41 13.10
N SER A 728 -28.20 5.03 12.20
CA SER A 728 -29.10 6.12 12.55
C SER A 728 -30.08 5.64 13.63
N PRO A 729 -30.43 6.47 14.64
CA PRO A 729 -31.29 6.05 15.75
C PRO A 729 -32.71 5.58 15.32
N GLU A 730 -33.07 5.75 14.05
CA GLU A 730 -34.36 5.37 13.48
C GLU A 730 -34.45 3.89 13.02
N ASP A 731 -33.33 3.16 12.90
CA ASP A 731 -33.33 1.74 12.50
C ASP A 731 -33.50 0.74 13.67
N SER A 732 -33.67 1.24 14.90
CA SER A 732 -33.83 0.43 16.12
C SER A 732 -35.16 -0.33 16.25
N THR A 733 -36.04 -0.29 15.24
CA THR A 733 -37.41 -0.87 15.31
C THR A 733 -37.66 -2.06 14.39
N ARG A 734 -36.65 -2.56 13.66
CA ARG A 734 -36.75 -3.86 12.95
C ARG A 734 -35.84 -4.88 13.61
N GLY A 735 -36.47 -5.78 14.36
CA GLY A 735 -35.79 -6.85 15.11
C GLY A 735 -34.76 -7.58 14.26
N ALA A 736 -33.53 -7.62 14.75
CA ALA A 736 -32.46 -8.46 14.22
C ALA A 736 -32.88 -9.94 14.34
N PRO A 737 -32.66 -10.77 13.31
CA PRO A 737 -32.80 -12.21 13.44
C PRO A 737 -31.64 -12.73 14.31
N THR A 738 -31.93 -13.06 15.57
CA THR A 738 -31.06 -13.83 16.45
C THR A 738 -31.08 -15.29 16.01
N GLY A 739 -30.18 -15.64 15.09
CA GLY A 739 -29.86 -17.03 14.74
C GLY A 739 -28.38 -17.30 15.01
N PRO A 740 -28.01 -18.49 15.55
CA PRO A 740 -26.62 -18.87 15.73
C PRO A 740 -25.93 -18.93 14.36
N ILE A 741 -24.73 -18.33 14.30
CA ILE A 741 -23.82 -18.40 13.17
C ILE A 741 -23.41 -19.87 13.01
N PRO A 742 -23.58 -20.50 11.83
CA PRO A 742 -23.11 -21.86 11.60
C PRO A 742 -21.57 -21.90 11.75
N PRO A 743 -21.00 -22.88 12.46
CA PRO A 743 -19.56 -23.07 12.54
C PRO A 743 -19.12 -23.79 11.27
N ASP A 744 -19.05 -23.07 10.15
CA ASP A 744 -18.39 -23.50 8.90
C ASP A 744 -18.49 -22.34 7.89
N VAL A 745 -17.77 -21.25 8.18
CA VAL A 745 -17.28 -20.36 7.13
C VAL A 745 -15.82 -20.74 6.95
N PRO A 746 -15.42 -21.31 5.80
CA PRO A 746 -14.00 -21.53 5.53
C PRO A 746 -13.28 -20.19 5.68
N GLN A 747 -12.27 -20.15 6.55
CA GLN A 747 -11.28 -19.07 6.52
C GLN A 747 -10.82 -18.96 5.06
N SER A 748 -11.03 -17.81 4.43
CA SER A 748 -10.73 -17.65 3.00
C SER A 748 -9.25 -17.95 2.78
N GLU A 749 -8.95 -19.05 2.08
CA GLU A 749 -7.64 -19.24 1.48
C GLU A 749 -7.30 -17.95 0.71
N ALA A 750 -6.19 -17.31 1.06
CA ALA A 750 -5.72 -16.12 0.37
C ALA A 750 -5.47 -16.51 -1.09
N GLY A 751 -6.37 -16.08 -1.98
CA GLY A 751 -6.20 -16.26 -3.41
C GLY A 751 -4.88 -15.64 -3.91
N PRO A 752 -4.39 -16.04 -5.08
CA PRO A 752 -3.14 -15.50 -5.64
C PRO A 752 -3.21 -13.97 -5.75
N SER A 753 -2.11 -13.30 -5.42
CA SER A 753 -2.03 -11.84 -5.46
C SER A 753 -2.21 -11.31 -6.88
N LEU A 754 -2.64 -10.06 -7.02
CA LEU A 754 -2.81 -9.42 -8.33
C LEU A 754 -1.50 -9.47 -9.14
N GLU A 755 -0.35 -9.32 -8.50
CA GLU A 755 0.96 -9.43 -9.14
C GLU A 755 1.25 -10.83 -9.66
N GLN A 756 0.93 -11.87 -8.89
CA GLN A 756 1.07 -13.26 -9.31
C GLN A 756 0.18 -13.56 -10.52
N LEU A 757 -1.08 -13.11 -10.49
CA LEU A 757 -2.02 -13.26 -11.60
C LEU A 757 -1.53 -12.50 -12.85
N LEU A 758 -1.03 -11.27 -12.70
CA LEU A 758 -0.46 -10.50 -13.80
C LEU A 758 0.78 -11.17 -14.40
N ALA A 759 1.66 -11.76 -13.59
CA ALA A 759 2.83 -12.47 -14.06
C ALA A 759 2.44 -13.71 -14.89
N VAL A 760 1.48 -14.50 -14.40
CA VAL A 760 0.93 -15.66 -15.12
C VAL A 760 0.31 -15.23 -16.45
N ILE A 761 -0.57 -14.23 -16.44
CA ILE A 761 -1.21 -13.77 -17.67
C ILE A 761 -0.17 -13.25 -18.68
N ARG A 762 0.84 -12.51 -18.22
CA ARG A 762 1.89 -11.95 -19.09
C ARG A 762 2.84 -12.99 -19.65
N SER A 763 2.92 -14.17 -19.05
CA SER A 763 3.68 -15.30 -19.61
C SER A 763 2.98 -15.95 -20.81
N LEU A 764 1.69 -15.69 -21.02
CA LEU A 764 0.95 -16.26 -22.15
C LEU A 764 1.36 -15.60 -23.48
N PRO A 765 1.51 -16.38 -24.58
CA PRO A 765 1.82 -15.83 -25.89
C PRO A 765 0.78 -14.78 -26.36
N GLY A 766 1.24 -13.57 -26.67
CA GLY A 766 0.36 -12.45 -27.06
C GLY A 766 -0.20 -11.63 -25.90
N PHE A 767 0.14 -11.97 -24.66
CA PHE A 767 -0.27 -11.26 -23.43
C PHE A 767 0.92 -10.64 -22.67
N SER A 768 2.12 -10.61 -23.25
CA SER A 768 3.31 -10.00 -22.64
C SER A 768 3.10 -8.55 -22.20
N ASP A 769 2.16 -7.86 -22.85
CA ASP A 769 1.75 -6.48 -22.57
C ASP A 769 0.40 -6.37 -21.82
N PHE A 770 -0.16 -7.48 -21.33
CA PHE A 770 -1.45 -7.53 -20.63
C PHE A 770 -1.45 -6.61 -19.41
N ALA A 771 -2.43 -5.70 -19.39
CA ALA A 771 -2.54 -4.62 -18.40
C ALA A 771 -1.28 -3.74 -18.27
N ARG A 772 -0.33 -3.81 -19.22
CA ARG A 772 0.87 -2.94 -19.30
C ARG A 772 0.65 -1.71 -20.18
N GLY A 773 -0.46 -1.65 -20.92
CA GLY A 773 -0.82 -0.63 -21.93
C GLY A 773 0.05 0.63 -21.90
N LYS A 774 1.08 0.66 -22.76
CA LYS A 774 1.98 1.81 -22.88
C LYS A 774 1.12 3.05 -23.22
N PRO A 775 1.24 4.17 -22.48
CA PRO A 775 0.53 5.40 -22.84
C PRO A 775 0.87 5.76 -24.31
N PRO A 776 -0.06 6.39 -25.04
CA PRO A 776 0.20 6.76 -26.42
C PRO A 776 1.44 7.64 -26.47
N SER A 777 2.38 7.28 -27.34
CA SER A 777 3.58 8.09 -27.49
C SER A 777 3.19 9.44 -28.09
N LEU A 778 3.90 10.51 -27.72
CA LEU A 778 3.66 11.83 -28.31
C LEU A 778 3.70 11.79 -29.86
N PRO A 779 4.64 11.10 -30.53
CA PRO A 779 4.60 10.94 -31.98
C PRO A 779 3.29 10.33 -32.51
N GLU A 780 2.72 9.33 -31.83
CA GLU A 780 1.45 8.70 -32.21
C GLU A 780 0.25 9.66 -32.08
N LEU A 781 0.24 10.49 -31.04
CA LEU A 781 -0.77 11.53 -30.88
C LEU A 781 -0.69 12.54 -32.03
N ARG A 782 0.53 13.01 -32.33
CA ARG A 782 0.78 14.04 -33.34
C ARG A 782 0.47 13.59 -34.77
N THR A 783 0.68 12.31 -35.10
CA THR A 783 0.34 11.75 -36.42
C THR A 783 -1.17 11.60 -36.63
N THR A 784 -1.92 11.44 -35.54
CA THR A 784 -3.39 11.26 -35.57
C THR A 784 -4.13 12.61 -35.68
N LEU A 785 -3.55 13.69 -35.14
CA LEU A 785 -4.15 15.02 -35.20
C LEU A 785 -4.15 15.60 -36.62
N ARG A 786 -5.26 16.22 -37.02
CA ARG A 786 -5.41 16.88 -38.32
C ARG A 786 -4.85 18.32 -38.31
N PRO A 787 -4.48 18.91 -39.46
CA PRO A 787 -4.18 20.34 -39.55
C PRO A 787 -5.34 21.18 -39.00
N GLY A 788 -5.04 22.20 -38.18
CA GLY A 788 -6.05 23.01 -37.49
C GLY A 788 -6.62 22.39 -36.21
N GLN A 789 -6.22 21.17 -35.84
CA GLN A 789 -6.65 20.47 -34.63
C GLN A 789 -5.52 20.44 -33.58
N ALA A 790 -5.87 20.59 -32.30
CA ALA A 790 -4.94 20.39 -31.19
C ALA A 790 -5.57 19.60 -30.04
N LEU A 791 -4.74 18.85 -29.32
CA LEU A 791 -5.12 18.22 -28.05
C LEU A 791 -4.55 19.05 -26.90
N ILE A 792 -5.40 19.45 -25.96
CA ILE A 792 -5.05 20.41 -24.91
C ILE A 792 -5.25 19.78 -23.55
N TYR A 793 -4.16 19.60 -22.81
CA TYR A 793 -4.25 19.32 -21.38
C TYR A 793 -4.46 20.63 -20.63
N LEU A 794 -5.57 20.75 -19.90
CA LEU A 794 -5.75 21.84 -18.93
C LEU A 794 -5.39 21.35 -17.55
N ILE A 795 -4.44 22.02 -16.92
CA ILE A 795 -3.81 21.61 -15.66
C ILE A 795 -4.07 22.67 -14.60
N ALA A 796 -4.58 22.25 -13.44
CA ALA A 796 -4.76 23.10 -12.26
C ALA A 796 -3.74 22.76 -11.18
N HIS A 797 -3.05 23.76 -10.65
CA HIS A 797 -2.10 23.64 -9.54
C HIS A 797 -2.38 24.74 -8.49
N PRO A 798 -2.05 24.55 -7.19
CA PRO A 798 -2.23 25.59 -6.17
C PRO A 798 -1.53 26.92 -6.50
N ALA A 799 -0.34 26.85 -7.11
CA ALA A 799 0.42 28.02 -7.57
C ALA A 799 -0.07 28.63 -8.90
N GLY A 800 -1.03 28.02 -9.60
CA GLY A 800 -1.52 28.53 -10.89
C GLY A 800 -2.10 27.45 -11.80
N CYS A 801 -2.76 27.83 -12.89
CA CYS A 801 -3.16 26.89 -13.94
C CYS A 801 -2.23 27.01 -15.15
N CYS A 802 -2.17 25.98 -15.97
CA CYS A 802 -1.51 26.02 -17.29
C CYS A 802 -2.22 25.13 -18.30
N ALA A 803 -1.85 25.27 -19.57
CA ALA A 803 -2.22 24.32 -20.61
C ALA A 803 -1.01 23.84 -21.41
N LEU A 804 -1.10 22.59 -21.88
CA LEU A 804 -0.15 22.00 -22.82
C LEU A 804 -0.92 21.64 -24.09
N ALA A 805 -0.67 22.37 -25.17
CA ALA A 805 -1.30 22.11 -26.48
C ALA A 805 -0.37 21.25 -27.34
N VAL A 806 -0.75 19.99 -27.54
CA VAL A 806 -0.08 19.06 -28.45
C VAL A 806 -0.51 19.37 -29.89
N MET A 807 0.48 19.63 -30.73
CA MET A 807 0.28 20.07 -32.11
C MET A 807 0.49 18.94 -33.11
N PRO A 808 -0.20 18.94 -34.27
CA PRO A 808 -0.02 17.95 -35.33
C PRO A 808 1.44 17.81 -35.78
N GLN A 809 1.80 16.66 -36.35
CA GLN A 809 3.18 16.36 -36.75
C GLN A 809 3.75 17.38 -37.76
N GLN A 810 2.90 18.01 -38.57
CA GLN A 810 3.31 19.01 -39.55
C GLN A 810 3.76 20.34 -38.93
N TYR A 811 3.46 20.58 -37.65
CA TYR A 811 3.94 21.76 -36.93
C TYR A 811 5.37 21.52 -36.41
N PRO A 812 6.26 22.52 -36.50
CA PRO A 812 7.65 22.38 -36.07
C PRO A 812 7.78 22.17 -34.55
N THR A 813 6.87 22.76 -33.77
CA THR A 813 6.80 22.63 -32.31
C THR A 813 5.85 21.50 -31.93
N ALA A 814 6.29 20.56 -31.11
CA ALA A 814 5.48 19.42 -30.68
C ALA A 814 4.42 19.83 -29.66
N VAL A 815 4.82 20.64 -28.68
CA VAL A 815 3.98 21.13 -27.60
C VAL A 815 4.12 22.64 -27.47
N VAL A 816 2.97 23.32 -27.38
CA VAL A 816 2.87 24.76 -27.11
C VAL A 816 2.42 24.95 -25.66
N PRO A 817 3.21 25.57 -24.78
CA PRO A 817 2.81 25.89 -23.42
C PRO A 817 1.92 27.13 -23.39
N ILE A 818 0.94 27.14 -22.49
CA ILE A 818 0.03 28.27 -22.29
C ILE A 818 -0.03 28.57 -20.80
N ASP A 819 0.47 29.73 -20.40
CA ASP A 819 0.40 30.17 -19.01
C ASP A 819 -0.99 30.69 -18.66
N LEU A 820 -1.60 30.10 -17.63
CA LEU A 820 -2.94 30.43 -17.14
C LEU A 820 -2.89 30.80 -15.64
N SER A 821 -1.80 31.45 -15.24
CA SER A 821 -1.47 31.82 -13.85
C SER A 821 -2.47 32.78 -13.18
N ALA A 822 -3.42 33.37 -13.93
CA ALA A 822 -4.48 34.23 -13.41
C ALA A 822 -5.51 33.50 -12.52
N THR A 823 -5.46 32.17 -12.43
CA THR A 823 -6.31 31.36 -11.54
C THR A 823 -5.55 30.11 -11.06
N ASN A 824 -6.07 29.43 -10.04
CA ASN A 824 -5.45 28.25 -9.44
C ASN A 824 -6.52 27.27 -8.91
N SER A 825 -6.07 26.08 -8.47
CA SER A 825 -6.98 25.02 -7.97
C SER A 825 -7.86 25.50 -6.82
N ALA A 826 -7.30 26.23 -5.85
CA ALA A 826 -8.05 26.78 -4.72
C ALA A 826 -9.20 27.71 -5.19
N ARG A 827 -8.91 28.62 -6.12
CA ARG A 827 -9.92 29.51 -6.68
C ARG A 827 -11.01 28.73 -7.44
N LEU A 828 -10.63 27.72 -8.22
CA LEU A 828 -11.58 26.87 -8.93
C LEU A 828 -12.46 26.09 -7.96
N LEU A 829 -11.90 25.57 -6.86
CA LEU A 829 -12.66 24.90 -5.81
C LEU A 829 -13.68 25.84 -5.17
N THR A 830 -13.30 27.08 -4.86
CA THR A 830 -14.27 28.07 -4.31
C THR A 830 -15.42 28.36 -5.27
N LEU A 831 -15.17 28.35 -6.58
CA LEU A 831 -16.22 28.52 -7.61
C LEU A 831 -17.16 27.30 -7.64
N ILE A 832 -16.63 26.09 -7.51
CA ILE A 832 -17.40 24.84 -7.48
C ILE A 832 -18.24 24.76 -6.20
N LEU A 833 -17.64 25.02 -5.04
CA LEU A 833 -18.31 24.97 -3.74
C LEU A 833 -19.24 26.17 -3.49
N GLY A 834 -19.16 27.20 -4.34
CA GLY A 834 -19.98 28.40 -4.23
C GLY A 834 -19.74 29.19 -2.94
N VAL A 835 -18.57 29.04 -2.33
CA VAL A 835 -18.13 29.81 -1.17
C VAL A 835 -17.70 31.18 -1.68
N GLY A 836 -18.61 32.15 -1.59
CA GLY A 836 -18.30 33.54 -1.93
C GLY A 836 -17.55 34.22 -0.78
N GLN A 837 -16.83 35.30 -1.09
CA GLN A 837 -16.54 36.34 -0.11
C GLN A 837 -17.55 37.47 -0.29
N ARG A 838 -18.05 38.01 0.82
CA ARG A 838 -18.84 39.24 0.85
C ARG A 838 -17.96 40.43 0.44
N ALA A 839 -18.60 41.55 0.11
CA ALA A 839 -17.90 42.77 -0.30
C ALA A 839 -16.96 43.34 0.80
N ASP A 840 -17.11 42.90 2.04
CA ASP A 840 -16.27 43.24 3.19
C ASP A 840 -15.13 42.21 3.43
N GLY A 841 -14.95 41.24 2.54
CA GLY A 841 -13.94 40.19 2.66
C GLY A 841 -14.32 39.03 3.58
N SER A 842 -15.48 39.06 4.25
CA SER A 842 -15.93 37.94 5.08
C SER A 842 -16.40 36.75 4.22
N PRO A 843 -16.20 35.49 4.66
CA PRO A 843 -16.78 34.34 3.98
C PRO A 843 -18.30 34.46 3.97
N ASP A 844 -18.93 34.29 2.81
CA ASP A 844 -20.39 34.20 2.71
C ASP A 844 -20.78 32.87 3.38
N GLY A 845 -21.22 33.00 4.65
CA GLY A 845 -21.02 31.99 5.68
C GLY A 845 -21.50 30.57 5.37
N LEU A 846 -20.73 29.61 5.90
CA LEU A 846 -21.12 28.23 6.22
C LEU A 846 -22.28 28.22 7.23
N THR A 847 -23.46 28.71 6.82
CA THR A 847 -24.63 28.74 7.69
C THR A 847 -25.29 27.35 7.65
N PRO A 848 -25.38 26.61 8.77
CA PRO A 848 -26.09 25.33 8.79
C PRO A 848 -27.56 25.53 8.37
N GLY A 849 -28.07 24.68 7.46
CA GLY A 849 -29.49 24.66 7.09
C GLY A 849 -29.95 25.54 5.92
N ARG A 850 -29.04 26.13 5.13
CA ARG A 850 -29.38 26.72 3.81
C ARG A 850 -28.65 25.96 2.69
N PRO A 851 -29.33 25.58 1.59
CA PRO A 851 -28.66 24.87 0.49
C PRO A 851 -27.51 25.72 -0.07
N ARG A 852 -26.31 25.15 -0.07
CA ARG A 852 -25.03 25.80 -0.43
C ARG A 852 -25.07 26.22 -1.90
N ALA A 853 -24.36 27.28 -2.29
CA ALA A 853 -24.29 27.65 -3.71
C ALA A 853 -23.52 26.62 -4.55
N GLY A 854 -22.64 25.82 -3.94
CA GLY A 854 -21.94 24.71 -4.59
C GLY A 854 -22.78 23.45 -4.81
N GLU A 855 -23.84 23.26 -4.02
CA GLU A 855 -24.87 22.26 -4.32
C GLU A 855 -25.55 22.53 -5.66
N ALA A 856 -25.39 23.70 -6.29
CA ALA A 856 -25.99 23.98 -7.59
C ALA A 856 -25.15 23.48 -8.78
N LEU A 857 -23.81 23.47 -8.69
CA LEU A 857 -22.91 22.95 -9.74
C LEU A 857 -22.67 21.45 -9.59
N LEU A 858 -22.66 20.96 -8.35
CA LEU A 858 -22.56 19.54 -7.99
C LEU A 858 -23.94 18.93 -7.67
N ALA A 859 -25.03 19.55 -8.14
CA ALA A 859 -26.38 19.08 -7.85
C ALA A 859 -26.66 17.78 -8.61
N GLY A 860 -26.69 16.67 -7.88
CA GLY A 860 -27.59 15.57 -8.25
C GLY A 860 -29.06 16.03 -8.26
N PRO A 861 -29.99 15.24 -8.81
CA PRO A 861 -31.42 15.52 -8.79
C PRO A 861 -32.00 15.44 -7.36
N ALA A 862 -31.57 16.31 -6.45
CA ALA A 862 -32.25 16.55 -5.19
C ALA A 862 -33.53 17.36 -5.47
N ALA A 863 -34.56 17.14 -4.65
CA ALA A 863 -35.87 17.78 -4.76
C ALA A 863 -35.84 19.34 -4.73
N ASP A 864 -34.68 19.94 -4.44
CA ASP A 864 -34.47 21.36 -4.22
C ASP A 864 -33.68 22.11 -5.33
N PHE A 865 -33.51 21.52 -6.53
CA PHE A 865 -32.77 22.18 -7.63
C PHE A 865 -33.45 23.48 -8.11
N HIS A 866 -32.94 24.63 -7.65
CA HIS A 866 -33.52 25.94 -7.94
C HIS A 866 -32.88 26.61 -9.18
N PHE A 867 -33.49 26.37 -10.35
CA PHE A 867 -32.99 26.78 -11.68
C PHE A 867 -32.55 28.27 -11.80
N PRO A 868 -33.28 29.28 -11.31
CA PRO A 868 -32.83 30.68 -11.37
C PRO A 868 -31.59 31.00 -10.51
N ARG A 869 -31.37 30.23 -9.43
CA ARG A 869 -30.18 30.39 -8.58
C ARG A 869 -28.98 29.76 -9.27
N PHE A 870 -29.15 28.55 -9.80
CA PHE A 870 -28.16 27.88 -10.63
C PHE A 870 -27.70 28.76 -11.80
N GLN A 871 -28.62 29.33 -12.57
CA GLN A 871 -28.28 30.21 -13.70
C GLN A 871 -27.39 31.40 -13.31
N ARG A 872 -27.63 32.01 -12.14
CA ARG A 872 -26.79 33.13 -11.64
C ARG A 872 -25.40 32.68 -11.20
N VAL A 873 -25.27 31.47 -10.65
CA VAL A 873 -23.98 30.90 -10.27
C VAL A 873 -23.21 30.50 -11.52
N LEU A 874 -23.85 29.75 -12.43
CA LEU A 874 -23.25 29.33 -13.70
C LEU A 874 -22.71 30.51 -14.49
N ASN A 875 -23.49 31.58 -14.67
CA ASN A 875 -23.01 32.76 -15.39
C ASN A 875 -21.78 33.43 -14.75
N ARG A 876 -21.68 33.42 -13.41
CA ARG A 876 -20.51 33.95 -12.70
C ARG A 876 -19.28 33.07 -12.91
N VAL A 877 -19.46 31.75 -12.80
CA VAL A 877 -18.39 30.78 -13.04
C VAL A 877 -17.90 30.85 -14.49
N LEU A 878 -18.80 30.84 -15.47
CA LEU A 878 -18.46 30.94 -16.89
C LEU A 878 -17.72 32.24 -17.22
N ALA A 879 -18.08 33.36 -16.59
CA ALA A 879 -17.39 34.63 -16.75
C ALA A 879 -15.99 34.61 -16.12
N GLU A 880 -15.84 33.98 -14.96
CA GLU A 880 -14.55 33.86 -14.28
C GLU A 880 -13.58 32.98 -15.08
N ILE A 881 -13.96 31.74 -15.37
CA ILE A 881 -13.12 30.81 -16.13
C ILE A 881 -12.89 31.29 -17.58
N GLY A 882 -13.85 32.01 -18.17
CA GLY A 882 -13.69 32.59 -19.50
C GLY A 882 -12.66 33.71 -19.53
N ARG A 883 -12.62 34.56 -18.50
CA ARG A 883 -11.62 35.63 -18.38
C ARG A 883 -10.24 35.10 -17.99
N THR A 884 -10.15 34.17 -17.05
CA THR A 884 -8.86 33.71 -16.50
C THR A 884 -8.21 32.61 -17.33
N VAL A 885 -9.01 31.79 -18.04
CA VAL A 885 -8.52 30.65 -18.82
C VAL A 885 -8.93 30.74 -20.29
N GLY A 886 -10.23 30.91 -20.59
CA GLY A 886 -10.74 30.83 -21.96
C GLY A 886 -10.16 31.87 -22.93
N GLN A 887 -10.04 33.12 -22.48
CA GLN A 887 -9.47 34.21 -23.26
C GLN A 887 -7.98 34.05 -23.57
N PRO A 888 -7.08 33.82 -22.58
CA PRO A 888 -5.66 33.58 -22.89
C PRO A 888 -5.48 32.32 -23.73
N LEU A 889 -6.21 31.23 -23.44
CA LEU A 889 -6.17 29.99 -24.23
C LEU A 889 -6.48 30.24 -25.71
N THR A 890 -7.59 30.91 -26.01
CA THR A 890 -8.02 31.13 -27.41
C THR A 890 -7.12 32.06 -28.19
N ARG A 891 -6.49 33.05 -27.53
CA ARG A 891 -5.48 33.91 -28.19
C ARG A 891 -4.31 33.07 -28.70
N THR A 892 -3.73 32.24 -27.84
CA THR A 892 -2.62 31.38 -28.23
C THR A 892 -3.02 30.36 -29.30
N LEU A 893 -4.21 29.75 -29.19
CA LEU A 893 -4.70 28.83 -30.23
C LEU A 893 -4.90 29.50 -31.60
N ALA A 894 -5.41 30.73 -31.61
CA ALA A 894 -5.58 31.50 -32.84
C ALA A 894 -4.23 31.84 -33.51
N ASP A 895 -3.20 32.16 -32.72
CA ASP A 895 -1.84 32.41 -33.23
C ASP A 895 -1.24 31.19 -33.95
N HIS A 896 -1.74 29.98 -33.65
CA HIS A 896 -1.34 28.73 -34.28
C HIS A 896 -2.35 28.17 -35.29
N ALA A 897 -3.37 28.96 -35.67
CA ALA A 897 -4.44 28.58 -36.58
C ALA A 897 -5.20 27.30 -36.15
N VAL A 898 -5.37 27.10 -34.84
CA VAL A 898 -6.17 26.00 -34.28
C VAL A 898 -7.64 26.41 -34.22
N THR A 899 -8.51 25.63 -34.84
CA THR A 899 -9.97 25.82 -34.82
C THR A 899 -10.71 24.62 -34.22
N ASP A 900 -10.10 23.43 -34.22
CA ASP A 900 -10.65 22.21 -33.64
C ASP A 900 -9.87 21.82 -32.39
N THR A 901 -10.56 21.55 -31.28
CA THR A 901 -9.89 21.26 -30.00
C THR A 901 -10.44 20.01 -29.33
N ILE A 902 -9.52 19.17 -28.84
CA ILE A 902 -9.79 18.11 -27.88
C ILE A 902 -9.29 18.57 -26.53
N LEU A 903 -10.19 18.72 -25.57
CA LEU A 903 -9.87 19.18 -24.23
C LEU A 903 -9.74 17.99 -23.28
N VAL A 904 -8.58 17.89 -22.63
CA VAL A 904 -8.31 16.96 -21.53
C VAL A 904 -8.23 17.79 -20.24
N PRO A 905 -9.37 18.09 -19.60
CA PRO A 905 -9.37 18.80 -18.33
C PRO A 905 -8.88 17.87 -17.21
N CYS A 906 -8.02 18.39 -16.32
CA CYS A 906 -7.42 17.62 -15.22
C CYS A 906 -7.84 18.18 -13.86
N GLY A 907 -7.84 17.36 -12.82
CA GLY A 907 -8.21 17.78 -11.47
C GLY A 907 -9.68 18.22 -11.36
N LEU A 908 -9.89 19.45 -10.87
CA LEU A 908 -11.23 20.05 -10.71
C LEU A 908 -11.82 20.62 -12.01
N LEU A 909 -11.00 20.77 -13.04
CA LEU A 909 -11.38 21.41 -14.31
C LEU A 909 -12.48 20.68 -15.11
N PRO A 910 -12.69 19.35 -15.01
CA PRO A 910 -13.77 18.68 -15.73
C PRO A 910 -15.18 19.10 -15.30
N ALA A 911 -15.33 19.75 -14.14
CA ALA A 911 -16.62 20.23 -13.64
C ALA A 911 -17.22 21.40 -14.46
N PHE A 912 -16.45 22.00 -15.37
CA PHE A 912 -16.85 23.23 -16.05
C PHE A 912 -17.25 23.03 -17.52
N ALA A 913 -18.29 23.75 -17.95
CA ALA A 913 -18.70 23.83 -19.35
C ALA A 913 -17.79 24.78 -20.15
N TRP A 914 -16.55 24.37 -20.41
CA TRP A 914 -15.52 25.18 -21.08
C TRP A 914 -15.96 25.83 -22.40
N HIS A 915 -16.71 25.14 -23.24
CA HIS A 915 -17.25 25.69 -24.48
C HIS A 915 -18.13 26.94 -24.27
N ALA A 916 -18.76 27.09 -23.10
CA ALA A 916 -19.57 28.24 -22.74
C ALA A 916 -18.85 29.26 -21.85
N ALA A 917 -17.55 29.09 -21.59
CA ALA A 917 -16.74 30.06 -20.87
C ALA A 917 -16.77 31.41 -21.60
N THR A 918 -17.10 32.50 -20.90
CA THR A 918 -17.40 33.80 -21.51
C THR A 918 -16.43 34.90 -21.11
N TRP A 919 -16.06 35.77 -22.04
CA TRP A 919 -15.32 37.01 -21.75
C TRP A 919 -15.83 38.17 -22.62
N ARG A 920 -15.32 39.37 -22.35
CA ARG A 920 -15.60 40.56 -23.17
C ARG A 920 -14.49 40.73 -24.21
N ASP A 921 -14.90 40.81 -25.47
CA ASP A 921 -14.01 41.09 -26.59
C ASP A 921 -14.64 42.16 -27.48
N GLN A 922 -13.92 43.27 -27.69
CA GLN A 922 -14.40 44.44 -28.44
C GLN A 922 -15.83 44.90 -28.07
N GLY A 923 -16.19 44.84 -26.78
CA GLY A 923 -17.51 45.20 -26.27
C GLY A 923 -18.60 44.12 -26.42
N LYS A 924 -18.34 43.04 -27.18
CA LYS A 924 -19.23 41.88 -27.32
C LYS A 924 -18.91 40.82 -26.26
N THR A 925 -19.92 40.04 -25.89
CA THR A 925 -19.71 38.83 -25.06
C THR A 925 -19.36 37.69 -26.00
N THR A 926 -18.15 37.16 -25.85
CA THR A 926 -17.61 36.08 -26.67
C THR A 926 -17.46 34.84 -25.78
N THR A 927 -17.68 33.66 -26.37
CA THR A 927 -17.49 32.38 -25.70
C THR A 927 -16.39 31.57 -26.37
N LEU A 928 -15.84 30.57 -25.67
CA LEU A 928 -14.85 29.65 -26.25
C LEU A 928 -15.38 29.01 -27.55
N ARG A 929 -16.68 28.68 -27.55
CA ARG A 929 -17.35 28.14 -28.74
C ARG A 929 -17.43 29.11 -29.91
N ASP A 930 -17.49 30.42 -29.67
CA ASP A 930 -17.56 31.42 -30.75
C ASP A 930 -16.23 31.54 -31.51
N VAL A 931 -15.12 31.08 -30.93
CA VAL A 931 -13.77 31.16 -31.51
C VAL A 931 -13.34 29.84 -32.16
N LEU A 932 -13.80 28.72 -31.63
CA LEU A 932 -13.44 27.37 -32.08
C LEU A 932 -14.57 26.75 -32.89
N ASP A 933 -14.26 26.12 -34.03
CA ASP A 933 -15.22 25.40 -34.87
C ASP A 933 -15.81 24.18 -34.13
N THR A 934 -14.94 23.38 -33.50
CA THR A 934 -15.36 22.24 -32.68
C THR A 934 -14.63 22.18 -31.34
N LEU A 935 -15.30 21.62 -30.32
CA LEU A 935 -14.69 21.28 -29.03
C LEU A 935 -15.25 19.92 -28.60
N SER A 936 -14.37 18.97 -28.35
CA SER A 936 -14.68 17.69 -27.71
C SER A 936 -13.88 17.56 -26.41
N TYR A 937 -14.34 16.68 -25.54
CA TYR A 937 -13.69 16.36 -24.27
C TYR A 937 -13.11 14.95 -24.34
N ALA A 938 -12.07 14.69 -23.58
CA ALA A 938 -11.57 13.34 -23.37
C ALA A 938 -10.98 13.22 -21.96
N PRO A 939 -11.17 12.07 -21.28
CA PRO A 939 -10.55 11.85 -19.97
C PRO A 939 -9.03 11.72 -20.07
N SER A 940 -8.50 11.24 -21.21
CA SER A 940 -7.06 11.16 -21.51
C SER A 940 -6.81 11.19 -23.02
N ALA A 941 -5.58 11.48 -23.45
CA ALA A 941 -5.26 11.39 -24.88
C ALA A 941 -5.31 9.93 -25.38
N GLY A 942 -4.94 8.96 -24.54
CA GLY A 942 -5.10 7.54 -24.85
C GLY A 942 -6.56 7.14 -25.12
N SER A 943 -7.50 7.65 -24.32
CA SER A 943 -8.93 7.39 -24.52
C SER A 943 -9.47 8.01 -25.81
N TRP A 944 -9.03 9.22 -26.14
CA TRP A 944 -9.39 9.90 -27.39
C TRP A 944 -8.82 9.17 -28.60
N LEU A 945 -7.55 8.77 -28.55
CA LEU A 945 -6.91 8.03 -29.63
C LEU A 945 -7.62 6.69 -29.89
N ALA A 946 -7.97 5.96 -28.82
CA ALA A 946 -8.74 4.73 -28.93
C ALA A 946 -10.13 4.99 -29.55
N ALA A 947 -10.84 6.02 -29.07
CA ALA A 947 -12.11 6.47 -29.64
C ALA A 947 -11.99 6.82 -31.14
N ARG A 948 -10.93 7.52 -31.54
CA ARG A 948 -10.68 7.92 -32.93
C ARG A 948 -10.48 6.72 -33.84
N LYS A 949 -9.60 5.78 -33.45
CA LYS A 949 -9.37 4.53 -34.18
C LYS A 949 -10.67 3.72 -34.31
N ARG A 950 -11.51 3.68 -33.27
CA ARG A 950 -12.83 3.03 -33.33
C ARG A 950 -13.77 3.74 -34.30
N ALA A 951 -13.86 5.07 -34.24
CA ALA A 951 -14.71 5.86 -35.13
C ALA A 951 -14.35 5.61 -36.60
N GLU A 952 -13.06 5.58 -36.93
CA GLU A 952 -12.55 5.30 -38.29
C GLU A 952 -12.90 3.89 -38.75
N ARG A 953 -12.67 2.89 -37.89
CA ARG A 953 -13.03 1.48 -38.17
C ARG A 953 -14.54 1.31 -38.42
N LEU A 954 -15.36 2.01 -37.65
CA LEU A 954 -16.83 1.91 -37.70
C LEU A 954 -17.47 2.84 -38.73
N ALA A 955 -16.71 3.74 -39.36
CA ALA A 955 -17.23 4.75 -40.28
C ALA A 955 -18.02 4.13 -41.45
N GLN A 956 -17.55 2.99 -41.95
CA GLN A 956 -18.16 2.25 -43.07
C GLN A 956 -19.34 1.36 -42.64
N GLN A 957 -19.56 1.18 -41.34
CA GLN A 957 -20.69 0.38 -40.87
C GLN A 957 -21.99 1.16 -41.01
N PRO A 958 -23.04 0.51 -41.52
CA PRO A 958 -24.30 1.19 -41.77
C PRO A 958 -24.95 1.52 -40.41
N PRO A 959 -25.55 2.71 -40.21
CA PRO A 959 -26.01 3.18 -38.90
C PRO A 959 -27.26 2.41 -38.40
N PHE A 960 -27.28 1.95 -37.15
CA PHE A 960 -28.41 1.25 -36.52
C PHE A 960 -28.67 1.87 -35.15
N LEU A 961 -29.88 2.37 -34.95
CA LEU A 961 -30.30 3.04 -33.72
C LEU A 961 -30.90 2.04 -32.74
N VAL A 962 -30.33 1.96 -31.53
CA VAL A 962 -31.03 1.41 -30.37
C VAL A 962 -31.42 2.56 -29.47
N GLY A 963 -32.67 2.64 -29.04
CA GLY A 963 -33.12 3.74 -28.20
C GLY A 963 -34.15 3.35 -27.16
N LEU A 964 -34.10 3.99 -26.00
CA LEU A 964 -35.16 3.91 -25.01
C LEU A 964 -35.52 5.29 -24.49
N ALA A 965 -36.79 5.49 -24.15
CA ALA A 965 -37.26 6.75 -23.61
C ALA A 965 -38.36 6.61 -22.56
N ASN A 966 -38.36 7.54 -21.60
CA ASN A 966 -39.42 7.75 -20.62
C ASN A 966 -39.83 6.47 -19.85
N PRO A 967 -38.90 5.80 -19.14
CA PRO A 967 -39.20 4.53 -18.46
C PRO A 967 -40.35 4.64 -17.45
N ARG A 968 -41.15 3.58 -17.31
CA ARG A 968 -42.26 3.52 -16.33
C ARG A 968 -41.67 3.72 -14.93
N HIS A 969 -42.25 4.61 -14.13
CA HIS A 969 -41.73 5.13 -12.83
C HIS A 969 -40.74 6.30 -12.90
N SER A 970 -40.46 6.87 -14.09
CA SER A 970 -39.79 8.17 -14.19
C SER A 970 -40.60 9.24 -13.45
N GLN A 971 -40.05 9.79 -12.36
CA GLN A 971 -40.61 10.93 -11.66
C GLN A 971 -39.63 12.12 -11.69
N PRO A 972 -40.03 13.27 -12.24
CA PRO A 972 -41.25 13.49 -13.04
C PRO A 972 -41.23 12.71 -14.38
N PRO A 973 -42.38 12.47 -15.02
CA PRO A 973 -42.42 11.88 -16.37
C PRO A 973 -41.70 12.75 -17.40
N LEU A 974 -41.09 12.12 -18.41
CA LEU A 974 -40.31 12.78 -19.47
C LEU A 974 -41.01 12.62 -20.84
N PRO A 975 -42.16 13.29 -21.07
CA PRO A 975 -42.89 13.17 -22.33
C PRO A 975 -42.09 13.71 -23.53
N GLY A 976 -41.19 14.66 -23.31
CA GLY A 976 -40.23 15.18 -24.28
C GLY A 976 -39.27 14.11 -24.79
N ALA A 977 -38.66 13.35 -23.87
CA ALA A 977 -37.79 12.19 -24.20
C ALA A 977 -38.48 11.18 -25.15
N GLU A 978 -39.77 10.93 -24.95
CA GLU A 978 -40.53 10.03 -25.82
C GLU A 978 -40.74 10.61 -27.23
N ALA A 979 -40.97 11.93 -27.33
CA ALA A 979 -41.16 12.60 -28.60
C ALA A 979 -39.84 12.78 -29.38
N GLU A 980 -38.74 13.11 -28.71
CA GLU A 980 -37.43 13.19 -29.37
C GLU A 980 -37.04 11.82 -29.93
N LEU A 981 -37.16 10.71 -29.18
CA LEU A 981 -36.78 9.40 -29.68
C LEU A 981 -37.65 8.97 -30.88
N ARG A 982 -38.95 9.30 -30.87
CA ARG A 982 -39.80 9.07 -32.04
C ARG A 982 -39.31 9.81 -33.28
N HIS A 983 -38.86 11.06 -33.14
CA HIS A 983 -38.29 11.82 -34.24
C HIS A 983 -36.92 11.29 -34.65
N VAL A 984 -36.03 11.03 -33.70
CA VAL A 984 -34.69 10.49 -33.92
C VAL A 984 -34.74 9.19 -34.73
N ALA A 985 -35.71 8.31 -34.44
CA ALA A 985 -35.89 7.07 -35.22
C ALA A 985 -36.15 7.32 -36.71
N THR A 986 -36.71 8.48 -37.10
CA THR A 986 -36.94 8.86 -38.50
C THR A 986 -35.68 9.35 -39.22
N CYS A 987 -34.63 9.73 -38.47
CA CYS A 987 -33.33 10.10 -39.01
C CYS A 987 -32.51 8.88 -39.48
N PHE A 988 -32.95 7.67 -39.18
CA PHE A 988 -32.30 6.42 -39.56
C PHE A 988 -33.12 5.68 -40.63
N PRO A 989 -32.49 4.87 -41.51
CA PRO A 989 -33.21 4.10 -42.51
C PRO A 989 -34.29 3.20 -41.89
N ALA A 990 -35.40 3.02 -42.60
CA ALA A 990 -36.46 2.11 -42.18
C ALA A 990 -35.91 0.71 -41.86
N GLN A 991 -36.40 0.07 -40.81
CA GLN A 991 -35.94 -1.23 -40.28
C GLN A 991 -34.53 -1.22 -39.65
N ARG A 992 -33.90 -0.04 -39.51
CA ARG A 992 -32.57 0.11 -38.87
C ARG A 992 -32.65 0.86 -37.55
N SER A 993 -33.72 0.58 -36.81
CA SER A 993 -33.92 1.07 -35.45
C SER A 993 -34.67 0.04 -34.59
N ALA A 994 -34.28 -0.07 -33.32
CA ALA A 994 -34.98 -0.80 -32.28
C ALA A 994 -35.23 0.16 -31.11
N VAL A 995 -36.49 0.45 -30.81
CA VAL A 995 -36.87 1.46 -29.81
C VAL A 995 -37.84 0.94 -28.77
N ALA A 996 -37.68 1.39 -27.52
CA ALA A 996 -38.57 1.06 -26.42
C ALA A 996 -39.04 2.32 -25.66
N TYR A 997 -40.28 2.28 -25.16
CA TYR A 997 -40.91 3.40 -24.46
C TYR A 997 -41.59 2.93 -23.18
N GLY A 998 -41.67 3.79 -22.15
CA GLY A 998 -42.52 3.51 -20.99
C GLY A 998 -42.11 2.23 -20.28
N ALA A 999 -43.05 1.30 -20.14
CA ALA A 999 -42.83 0.01 -19.49
C ALA A 999 -41.80 -0.89 -20.20
N ALA A 1000 -41.59 -0.69 -21.51
CA ALA A 1000 -40.67 -1.51 -22.29
C ALA A 1000 -39.21 -1.03 -22.20
N ALA A 1001 -38.96 0.18 -21.71
CA ALA A 1001 -37.64 0.80 -21.57
C ALA A 1001 -36.86 0.21 -20.38
N THR A 1002 -36.56 -1.08 -20.46
CA THR A 1002 -35.93 -1.91 -19.41
C THR A 1002 -34.44 -2.12 -19.68
N SER A 1003 -33.69 -2.53 -18.65
CA SER A 1003 -32.29 -2.93 -18.82
C SER A 1003 -32.19 -4.13 -19.76
N ARG A 1004 -33.13 -5.08 -19.64
CA ARG A 1004 -33.19 -6.29 -20.48
C ARG A 1004 -33.34 -5.95 -21.97
N PHE A 1005 -34.19 -4.99 -22.31
CA PHE A 1005 -34.31 -4.52 -23.69
C PHE A 1005 -32.98 -3.94 -24.18
N LEU A 1006 -32.38 -3.03 -23.40
CA LEU A 1006 -31.13 -2.38 -23.76
C LEU A 1006 -30.02 -3.40 -24.00
N LEU A 1007 -29.78 -4.29 -23.02
CA LEU A 1007 -28.72 -5.30 -23.09
C LEU A 1007 -28.93 -6.30 -24.23
N GLY A 1008 -30.19 -6.66 -24.51
CA GLY A 1008 -30.51 -7.57 -25.61
C GLY A 1008 -30.29 -6.97 -27.00
N GLN A 1009 -30.41 -5.65 -27.16
CA GLN A 1009 -30.25 -4.96 -28.45
C GLN A 1009 -28.85 -4.38 -28.67
N LEU A 1010 -28.08 -4.16 -27.59
CA LEU A 1010 -26.78 -3.51 -27.61
C LEU A 1010 -25.78 -4.07 -28.65
N PRO A 1011 -25.66 -5.40 -28.87
CA PRO A 1011 -24.71 -5.95 -29.85
C PRO A 1011 -24.95 -5.50 -31.30
N THR A 1012 -26.17 -5.05 -31.62
CA THR A 1012 -26.54 -4.57 -32.97
C THR A 1012 -26.43 -3.05 -33.12
N ALA A 1013 -26.25 -2.34 -32.01
CA ALA A 1013 -26.29 -0.89 -31.98
C ALA A 1013 -25.00 -0.29 -32.55
N THR A 1014 -25.15 0.70 -33.43
CA THR A 1014 -24.07 1.65 -33.71
C THR A 1014 -24.35 3.02 -33.12
N HIS A 1015 -25.62 3.35 -32.91
CA HIS A 1015 -26.06 4.56 -32.21
C HIS A 1015 -26.95 4.15 -31.05
N LEU A 1016 -26.66 4.64 -29.86
CA LEU A 1016 -27.46 4.38 -28.67
C LEU A 1016 -28.08 5.70 -28.17
N HIS A 1017 -29.39 5.72 -27.94
CA HIS A 1017 -30.09 6.88 -27.38
C HIS A 1017 -30.82 6.53 -26.09
N LEU A 1018 -30.50 7.21 -24.99
CA LEU A 1018 -31.05 6.96 -23.66
C LEU A 1018 -31.75 8.21 -23.12
N GLY A 1019 -33.07 8.30 -23.29
CA GLY A 1019 -33.91 9.37 -22.75
C GLY A 1019 -34.54 8.98 -21.41
N CYS A 1020 -33.78 9.09 -20.32
CA CYS A 1020 -34.20 8.64 -18.98
C CYS A 1020 -33.64 9.56 -17.88
N HIS A 1021 -33.91 9.26 -16.61
CA HIS A 1021 -33.31 9.99 -15.50
C HIS A 1021 -31.91 9.46 -15.20
N GLY A 1022 -31.00 10.39 -14.91
CA GLY A 1022 -29.64 10.12 -14.46
C GLY A 1022 -29.43 10.78 -13.11
N THR A 1023 -28.70 10.10 -12.23
CA THR A 1023 -28.39 10.58 -10.88
C THR A 1023 -26.89 10.44 -10.65
N MET A 1024 -26.34 11.40 -9.91
CA MET A 1024 -24.95 11.39 -9.44
C MET A 1024 -24.93 11.65 -7.94
N ARG A 1025 -24.30 10.73 -7.21
CA ARG A 1025 -23.93 10.84 -5.81
C ARG A 1025 -22.43 11.09 -5.73
N TYR A 1026 -22.04 12.21 -5.12
CA TYR A 1026 -20.64 12.62 -5.01
C TYR A 1026 -19.93 12.01 -3.79
N ASP A 1027 -20.69 11.41 -2.88
CA ASP A 1027 -20.24 10.68 -1.69
C ASP A 1027 -19.89 9.21 -1.99
N SER A 1028 -19.88 8.81 -3.26
CA SER A 1028 -19.49 7.45 -3.67
C SER A 1028 -18.88 7.46 -5.07
N VAL A 1029 -17.83 6.66 -5.27
CA VAL A 1029 -17.16 6.46 -6.57
C VAL A 1029 -18.13 5.87 -7.61
N ASP A 1030 -18.98 4.93 -7.20
CA ASP A 1030 -20.00 4.29 -8.04
C ASP A 1030 -21.37 5.00 -8.00
N GLY A 1031 -21.39 6.25 -7.53
CA GLY A 1031 -22.60 7.03 -7.30
C GLY A 1031 -23.39 7.45 -8.54
N ALA A 1032 -22.94 7.10 -9.75
CA ALA A 1032 -23.56 7.50 -11.02
C ALA A 1032 -24.39 6.36 -11.65
N PHE A 1033 -25.69 6.59 -11.86
CA PHE A 1033 -26.61 5.58 -12.40
C PHE A 1033 -27.74 6.14 -13.27
N LEU A 1034 -28.25 5.29 -14.17
CA LEU A 1034 -29.44 5.52 -14.98
C LEU A 1034 -30.65 4.76 -14.42
N THR A 1035 -31.82 5.39 -14.41
CA THR A 1035 -33.07 4.77 -13.95
C THR A 1035 -33.87 4.21 -15.14
N LEU A 1036 -34.10 2.89 -15.15
CA LEU A 1036 -34.86 2.17 -16.17
C LEU A 1036 -36.21 1.62 -15.63
N ALA A 1037 -37.07 1.10 -16.51
CA ALA A 1037 -38.48 0.80 -16.20
C ALA A 1037 -38.69 -0.39 -15.24
N ASP A 1038 -37.68 -1.25 -15.08
CA ASP A 1038 -37.65 -2.43 -14.23
C ASP A 1038 -37.19 -2.13 -12.79
N ALA A 1039 -37.18 -0.85 -12.39
CA ALA A 1039 -36.63 -0.35 -11.13
C ALA A 1039 -35.14 -0.69 -10.91
N GLU A 1040 -34.45 -1.12 -11.97
CA GLU A 1040 -33.03 -1.42 -11.94
C GLU A 1040 -32.23 -0.14 -12.20
N GLN A 1041 -31.25 0.14 -11.34
CA GLN A 1041 -30.27 1.21 -11.55
C GLN A 1041 -29.11 0.65 -12.38
N LEU A 1042 -28.90 1.22 -13.56
CA LEU A 1042 -27.75 0.88 -14.40
C LEU A 1042 -26.58 1.80 -14.04
N GLY A 1043 -25.74 1.34 -13.11
CA GLY A 1043 -24.57 2.07 -12.62
C GLY A 1043 -23.33 1.98 -13.53
N ILE A 1044 -22.36 2.86 -13.27
CA ILE A 1044 -21.13 3.00 -14.06
C ILE A 1044 -20.34 1.68 -14.18
N THR A 1045 -20.21 0.91 -13.11
CA THR A 1045 -19.47 -0.36 -13.07
C THR A 1045 -20.09 -1.42 -13.98
N ARG A 1046 -21.42 -1.46 -14.08
CA ARG A 1046 -22.11 -2.36 -15.01
C ARG A 1046 -21.99 -1.88 -16.45
N ILE A 1047 -22.06 -0.57 -16.68
CA ILE A 1047 -21.88 0.03 -18.01
C ILE A 1047 -20.47 -0.28 -18.55
N ARG A 1048 -19.42 -0.13 -17.74
CA ARG A 1048 -18.02 -0.42 -18.12
C ARG A 1048 -17.82 -1.86 -18.63
N ARG A 1049 -18.64 -2.81 -18.16
CA ARG A 1049 -18.58 -4.22 -18.53
C ARG A 1049 -19.39 -4.56 -19.79
N LEU A 1050 -20.10 -3.60 -20.37
CA LEU A 1050 -20.88 -3.82 -21.58
C LEU A 1050 -19.96 -4.02 -22.79
N ALA A 1051 -20.33 -4.93 -23.68
CA ALA A 1051 -19.64 -5.14 -24.95
C ALA A 1051 -20.21 -4.20 -26.03
N GLY A 1052 -19.70 -2.98 -26.10
CA GLY A 1052 -20.14 -1.91 -27.00
C GLY A 1052 -19.22 -1.65 -28.20
N ASP A 1053 -18.43 -2.63 -28.66
CA ASP A 1053 -17.38 -2.43 -29.69
C ASP A 1053 -17.88 -1.89 -31.05
N GLY A 1054 -19.19 -1.97 -31.30
CA GLY A 1054 -19.86 -1.42 -32.48
C GLY A 1054 -20.43 -0.01 -32.29
N LEU A 1055 -20.39 0.56 -31.07
CA LEU A 1055 -21.00 1.84 -30.75
C LEU A 1055 -20.16 3.01 -31.29
N ARG A 1056 -20.71 3.69 -32.30
CA ARG A 1056 -20.17 4.94 -32.86
C ARG A 1056 -20.50 6.12 -31.97
N LEU A 1057 -21.75 6.22 -31.54
CA LEU A 1057 -22.22 7.35 -30.72
C LEU A 1057 -23.23 6.88 -29.69
N VAL A 1058 -23.02 7.26 -28.43
CA VAL A 1058 -24.00 7.11 -27.35
C VAL A 1058 -24.50 8.50 -26.95
N VAL A 1059 -25.81 8.70 -26.95
CA VAL A 1059 -26.47 9.92 -26.49
C VAL A 1059 -27.22 9.60 -25.21
N VAL A 1060 -26.65 10.02 -24.08
CA VAL A 1060 -27.24 9.87 -22.75
C VAL A 1060 -28.00 11.15 -22.40
N ALA A 1061 -29.21 11.28 -22.94
CA ALA A 1061 -30.14 12.38 -22.69
C ALA A 1061 -30.80 12.25 -21.30
N ALA A 1062 -29.95 12.17 -20.27
CA ALA A 1062 -30.31 12.04 -18.87
C ALA A 1062 -29.63 13.14 -18.05
N CYS A 1063 -30.27 13.58 -16.96
CA CYS A 1063 -29.69 14.58 -16.06
C CYS A 1063 -28.34 14.12 -15.51
N VAL A 1064 -27.38 15.05 -15.36
CA VAL A 1064 -26.03 14.82 -14.79
C VAL A 1064 -25.23 13.64 -15.39
N SER A 1065 -25.60 13.15 -16.58
CA SER A 1065 -24.95 12.00 -17.20
C SER A 1065 -23.49 12.24 -17.60
N GLY A 1066 -23.13 13.50 -17.87
CA GLY A 1066 -21.78 13.94 -18.18
C GLY A 1066 -21.04 14.58 -17.00
N ALA A 1067 -21.68 14.71 -15.84
CA ALA A 1067 -21.02 15.23 -14.63
C ALA A 1067 -19.93 14.24 -14.19
N ILE A 1068 -18.81 14.75 -13.67
CA ILE A 1068 -17.68 13.96 -13.18
C ILE A 1068 -17.60 14.13 -11.66
N ASN A 1069 -17.35 13.05 -10.92
CA ASN A 1069 -17.07 13.12 -9.48
C ASN A 1069 -15.65 13.67 -9.24
N VAL A 1070 -15.52 14.99 -9.25
CA VAL A 1070 -14.26 15.72 -9.02
C VAL A 1070 -13.87 15.84 -7.55
N ILE A 1071 -14.69 15.35 -6.62
CA ILE A 1071 -14.44 15.48 -5.17
C ILE A 1071 -13.62 14.29 -4.67
N LEU A 1072 -14.11 13.06 -4.89
CA LEU A 1072 -13.46 11.86 -4.39
C LEU A 1072 -12.30 11.41 -5.28
N GLN A 1073 -12.42 11.55 -6.61
CA GLN A 1073 -11.42 11.05 -7.55
C GLN A 1073 -11.25 11.99 -8.76
N PRO A 1074 -10.58 13.14 -8.56
CA PRO A 1074 -10.46 14.18 -9.60
C PRO A 1074 -9.66 13.74 -10.83
N GLU A 1075 -8.78 12.74 -10.72
CA GLU A 1075 -7.97 12.25 -11.85
C GLU A 1075 -8.58 11.04 -12.56
N GLU A 1076 -9.46 10.27 -11.90
CA GLU A 1076 -10.06 9.06 -12.49
C GLU A 1076 -11.32 9.32 -13.33
N SER A 1077 -11.82 10.55 -13.36
CA SER A 1077 -12.93 10.98 -14.22
C SER A 1077 -14.15 10.03 -14.21
N HIS A 1078 -14.78 9.81 -13.06
CA HIS A 1078 -15.96 8.94 -12.95
C HIS A 1078 -17.24 9.66 -13.42
N ALA A 1079 -17.73 9.29 -14.60
CA ALA A 1079 -19.00 9.73 -15.17
C ALA A 1079 -19.64 8.62 -16.03
N LEU A 1080 -20.98 8.63 -16.18
CA LEU A 1080 -21.67 7.67 -17.05
C LEU A 1080 -21.13 7.73 -18.49
N THR A 1081 -20.77 8.93 -18.98
CA THR A 1081 -20.13 9.09 -20.30
C THR A 1081 -18.81 8.34 -20.42
N ILE A 1082 -17.97 8.41 -19.39
CA ILE A 1082 -16.68 7.70 -19.35
C ILE A 1082 -16.91 6.18 -19.24
N GLY A 1083 -17.91 5.75 -18.48
CA GLY A 1083 -18.35 4.36 -18.43
C GLY A 1083 -18.69 3.78 -19.81
N PHE A 1084 -19.42 4.53 -20.66
CA PHE A 1084 -19.72 4.12 -22.03
C PHE A 1084 -18.50 4.14 -22.95
N MET A 1085 -17.56 5.08 -22.77
CA MET A 1085 -16.28 5.04 -23.48
C MET A 1085 -15.47 3.79 -23.14
N HIS A 1086 -15.48 3.38 -21.87
CA HIS A 1086 -14.87 2.13 -21.40
C HIS A 1086 -15.57 0.90 -21.99
N ALA A 1087 -16.89 0.97 -22.16
CA ALA A 1087 -17.67 -0.08 -22.83
C ALA A 1087 -17.36 -0.23 -24.35
N GLY A 1088 -16.58 0.68 -24.93
CA GLY A 1088 -16.17 0.63 -26.34
C GLY A 1088 -16.81 1.69 -27.24
N ALA A 1089 -17.60 2.63 -26.71
CA ALA A 1089 -18.14 3.73 -27.51
C ALA A 1089 -17.02 4.63 -28.08
N ALA A 1090 -17.17 5.07 -29.33
CA ALA A 1090 -16.27 6.03 -29.96
C ALA A 1090 -16.56 7.49 -29.54
N GLY A 1091 -17.84 7.84 -29.37
CA GLY A 1091 -18.26 9.13 -28.85
C GLY A 1091 -19.44 9.00 -27.90
N VAL A 1092 -19.49 9.85 -26.87
CA VAL A 1092 -20.59 9.89 -25.90
C VAL A 1092 -21.01 11.32 -25.60
N LEU A 1093 -22.25 11.65 -25.94
CA LEU A 1093 -22.89 12.92 -25.60
C LEU A 1093 -23.65 12.77 -24.27
N GLY A 1094 -23.35 13.62 -23.29
CA GLY A 1094 -24.01 13.65 -21.98
C GLY A 1094 -24.27 15.06 -21.48
N ALA A 1095 -25.06 15.19 -20.41
CA ALA A 1095 -25.42 16.47 -19.81
C ALA A 1095 -24.74 16.68 -18.45
N LEU A 1096 -24.09 17.83 -18.25
CA LEU A 1096 -23.39 18.18 -17.00
C LEU A 1096 -24.34 18.47 -15.82
N TRP A 1097 -25.57 18.92 -16.09
CA TRP A 1097 -26.56 19.28 -15.06
C TRP A 1097 -27.99 18.95 -15.51
N PRO A 1098 -28.99 19.01 -14.61
CA PRO A 1098 -30.39 18.82 -15.00
C PRO A 1098 -30.90 19.94 -15.93
N ILE A 1099 -31.53 19.56 -17.04
CA ILE A 1099 -32.08 20.47 -18.05
C ILE A 1099 -33.58 20.21 -18.16
N PRO A 1100 -34.44 21.24 -18.28
CA PRO A 1100 -35.87 21.03 -18.50
C PRO A 1100 -36.16 20.21 -19.77
N ASP A 1101 -37.21 19.39 -19.71
CA ASP A 1101 -37.56 18.40 -20.75
C ASP A 1101 -37.73 19.00 -22.16
N LEU A 1102 -38.37 20.18 -22.27
CA LEU A 1102 -38.58 20.86 -23.56
C LEU A 1102 -37.28 21.28 -24.27
N PRO A 1103 -36.39 22.09 -23.66
CA PRO A 1103 -35.12 22.46 -24.30
C PRO A 1103 -34.28 21.23 -24.65
N THR A 1104 -34.28 20.18 -23.82
CA THR A 1104 -33.64 18.88 -24.16
C THR A 1104 -34.23 18.28 -25.42
N THR A 1105 -35.56 18.17 -25.50
CA THR A 1105 -36.29 17.64 -26.67
C THR A 1105 -35.87 18.36 -27.95
N LEU A 1106 -35.86 19.70 -27.93
CA LEU A 1106 -35.47 20.51 -29.09
C LEU A 1106 -34.01 20.30 -29.46
N PHE A 1107 -33.13 20.27 -28.45
CA PHE A 1107 -31.70 20.09 -28.62
C PHE A 1107 -31.38 18.75 -29.28
N ILE A 1108 -31.84 17.63 -28.71
CA ILE A 1108 -31.56 16.28 -29.20
C ILE A 1108 -32.14 16.08 -30.59
N THR A 1109 -33.39 16.51 -30.82
CA THR A 1109 -34.04 16.46 -32.13
C THR A 1109 -33.17 17.17 -33.17
N ARG A 1110 -32.71 18.40 -32.87
CA ARG A 1110 -31.89 19.17 -33.80
C ARG A 1110 -30.50 18.58 -33.99
N PHE A 1111 -29.91 18.05 -32.93
CA PHE A 1111 -28.60 17.40 -32.99
C PHE A 1111 -28.59 16.22 -33.96
N TYR A 1112 -29.59 15.33 -33.88
CA TYR A 1112 -29.68 14.21 -34.81
C TYR A 1112 -29.96 14.66 -36.25
N GLU A 1113 -30.81 15.68 -36.46
CA GLU A 1113 -30.99 16.27 -37.80
C GLU A 1113 -29.68 16.78 -38.39
N GLN A 1114 -28.87 17.49 -37.59
CA GLN A 1114 -27.57 17.99 -38.02
C GLN A 1114 -26.56 16.86 -38.27
N LEU A 1115 -26.61 15.79 -37.47
CA LEU A 1115 -25.75 14.63 -37.61
C LEU A 1115 -26.05 13.83 -38.88
N THR A 1116 -27.33 13.73 -39.25
CA THR A 1116 -27.79 12.95 -40.42
C THR A 1116 -28.00 13.79 -41.68
N GLU A 1117 -27.68 15.09 -41.65
CA GLU A 1117 -27.88 16.04 -42.77
C GLU A 1117 -27.03 15.69 -44.01
N GLY A 1118 -25.90 15.00 -43.82
CA GLY A 1118 -25.00 14.59 -44.90
C GLY A 1118 -23.98 13.54 -44.44
N PRO A 1119 -23.35 12.82 -45.38
CA PRO A 1119 -22.34 11.83 -45.05
C PRO A 1119 -21.10 12.48 -44.41
N GLY A 1120 -20.63 11.90 -43.31
CA GLY A 1120 -19.34 12.27 -42.70
C GLY A 1120 -19.36 13.47 -41.75
N ILE A 1121 -20.52 13.99 -41.37
CA ILE A 1121 -20.62 15.01 -40.33
C ILE A 1121 -20.20 14.42 -38.99
N GLU A 1122 -19.15 14.98 -38.38
CA GLU A 1122 -18.68 14.55 -37.07
C GLU A 1122 -19.64 15.00 -35.95
N PRO A 1123 -19.84 14.19 -34.90
CA PRO A 1123 -20.67 14.54 -33.75
C PRO A 1123 -20.31 15.91 -33.12
N ALA A 1124 -19.02 16.27 -33.06
CA ALA A 1124 -18.58 17.54 -32.51
C ALA A 1124 -19.10 18.75 -33.32
N ALA A 1125 -19.15 18.64 -34.65
CA ALA A 1125 -19.67 19.68 -35.53
C ALA A 1125 -21.20 19.77 -35.45
N ALA A 1126 -21.90 18.63 -35.37
CA ALA A 1126 -23.35 18.61 -35.14
C ALA A 1126 -23.73 19.24 -33.78
N LEU A 1127 -22.93 18.97 -32.75
CA LEU A 1127 -23.07 19.58 -31.42
C LEU A 1127 -22.89 21.10 -31.48
N ALA A 1128 -21.79 21.58 -32.08
CA ALA A 1128 -21.50 23.01 -32.20
C ALA A 1128 -22.63 23.78 -32.93
N ARG A 1129 -23.11 23.24 -34.05
CA ARG A 1129 -24.24 23.83 -34.81
C ARG A 1129 -25.53 23.85 -34.00
N THR A 1130 -25.79 22.82 -33.21
CA THR A 1130 -26.99 22.73 -32.35
C THR A 1130 -26.92 23.73 -31.19
N GLN A 1131 -25.77 23.86 -30.54
CA GLN A 1131 -25.55 24.86 -29.48
C GLN A 1131 -25.76 26.28 -30.02
N GLN A 1132 -25.24 26.58 -31.22
CA GLN A 1132 -25.44 27.89 -31.86
C GLN A 1132 -26.90 28.14 -32.27
N TRP A 1133 -27.58 27.10 -32.76
CA TRP A 1133 -29.00 27.18 -33.08
C TRP A 1133 -29.83 27.51 -31.84
N MET A 1134 -29.60 26.84 -30.70
CA MET A 1134 -30.30 27.12 -29.44
C MET A 1134 -30.12 28.57 -28.97
N ARG A 1135 -28.92 29.15 -29.18
CA ARG A 1135 -28.62 30.55 -28.83
C ARG A 1135 -29.41 31.56 -29.63
N THR A 1136 -29.68 31.25 -30.90
CA THR A 1136 -30.32 32.15 -31.86
C THR A 1136 -31.81 31.84 -32.07
N LEU A 1137 -32.31 30.74 -31.51
CA LEU A 1137 -33.68 30.29 -31.66
C LEU A 1137 -34.67 31.29 -31.07
N THR A 1138 -35.61 31.78 -31.89
CA THR A 1138 -36.68 32.70 -31.45
C THR A 1138 -37.90 31.92 -30.98
N THR A 1139 -38.76 32.58 -30.18
CA THR A 1139 -39.99 31.94 -29.69
C THR A 1139 -40.91 31.47 -30.82
N ASP A 1140 -40.92 32.18 -31.96
CA ASP A 1140 -41.71 31.80 -33.14
C ASP A 1140 -41.11 30.60 -33.86
N ALA A 1141 -39.78 30.60 -34.02
CA ALA A 1141 -39.06 29.49 -34.60
C ALA A 1141 -39.23 28.21 -33.77
N VAL A 1142 -39.32 28.28 -32.43
CA VAL A 1142 -39.65 27.12 -31.59
C VAL A 1142 -41.00 26.51 -31.98
N ARG A 1143 -42.05 27.35 -32.11
CA ARG A 1143 -43.40 26.87 -32.43
C ARG A 1143 -43.45 26.27 -33.83
N HIS A 1144 -42.82 26.94 -34.79
CA HIS A 1144 -42.76 26.46 -36.17
C HIS A 1144 -42.01 25.13 -36.25
N TYR A 1145 -40.82 25.07 -35.66
CA TYR A 1145 -39.99 23.86 -35.60
C TYR A 1145 -40.73 22.67 -34.97
N ALA A 1146 -41.45 22.90 -33.87
CA ALA A 1146 -42.24 21.86 -33.21
C ALA A 1146 -43.46 21.43 -34.04
N ALA A 1147 -44.13 22.35 -34.73
CA ALA A 1147 -45.31 22.06 -35.54
C ALA A 1147 -45.00 21.23 -36.80
N GLU A 1148 -43.82 21.43 -37.39
CA GLU A 1148 -43.37 20.68 -38.57
C GLU A 1148 -43.04 19.20 -38.29
N ARG A 1149 -42.95 18.82 -37.01
CA ARG A 1149 -42.48 17.49 -36.58
C ARG A 1149 -43.60 16.78 -35.84
N PRO A 1150 -44.19 15.71 -36.39
CA PRO A 1150 -45.40 15.07 -35.83
C PRO A 1150 -45.28 14.68 -34.35
N ALA A 1151 -44.13 14.15 -33.93
CA ALA A 1151 -43.90 13.73 -32.55
C ALA A 1151 -43.87 14.92 -31.57
N LEU A 1152 -43.32 16.07 -31.99
CA LEU A 1152 -43.24 17.29 -31.18
C LEU A 1152 -44.57 18.06 -31.19
N ALA A 1153 -45.27 18.08 -32.33
CA ALA A 1153 -46.59 18.68 -32.47
C ALA A 1153 -47.61 18.05 -31.52
N ALA A 1154 -47.57 16.72 -31.37
CA ALA A 1154 -48.43 15.99 -30.43
C ALA A 1154 -48.22 16.39 -28.96
N LEU A 1155 -47.01 16.83 -28.58
CA LEU A 1155 -46.74 17.41 -27.26
C LEU A 1155 -47.26 18.84 -27.13
N HIS A 1156 -47.21 19.62 -28.21
CA HIS A 1156 -47.71 20.99 -28.27
C HIS A 1156 -49.23 21.03 -28.06
N GLU A 1157 -49.96 20.21 -28.82
CA GLU A 1157 -51.43 20.15 -28.80
C GLU A 1157 -51.99 19.72 -27.43
N ARG A 1158 -51.27 18.84 -26.72
CA ARG A 1158 -51.66 18.38 -25.37
C ARG A 1158 -51.38 19.40 -24.27
N GLY A 1159 -50.90 20.61 -24.61
CA GLY A 1159 -50.50 21.63 -23.65
C GLY A 1159 -49.34 21.20 -22.75
N ARG A 1160 -48.56 20.18 -23.15
CA ARG A 1160 -47.48 19.57 -22.38
C ARG A 1160 -46.09 20.12 -22.73
N LEU A 1161 -45.97 20.95 -23.76
CA LEU A 1161 -44.83 21.87 -23.91
C LEU A 1161 -44.94 23.03 -22.89
N ARG A 1162 -45.03 22.70 -21.59
CA ARG A 1162 -45.03 23.68 -20.50
C ARG A 1162 -43.63 23.74 -19.90
N GLY A 1163 -42.84 24.66 -20.44
CA GLY A 1163 -41.53 25.05 -19.94
C GLY A 1163 -41.04 26.29 -20.70
N ALA A 1164 -41.20 27.47 -20.12
CA ALA A 1164 -40.58 28.74 -20.54
C ALA A 1164 -41.14 29.54 -21.74
N VAL A 1165 -42.45 29.50 -22.03
CA VAL A 1165 -43.16 30.71 -22.49
C VAL A 1165 -44.34 30.93 -21.55
N PRO A 1166 -44.28 31.90 -20.61
CA PRO A 1166 -45.29 32.01 -19.56
C PRO A 1166 -46.67 32.34 -20.14
N ALA A 1167 -47.55 31.33 -20.16
CA ALA A 1167 -48.99 31.45 -20.45
C ALA A 1167 -49.69 32.47 -19.53
N ALA A 1168 -49.11 32.78 -18.37
CA ALA A 1168 -49.57 33.84 -17.46
C ALA A 1168 -49.53 35.25 -18.08
N THR A 1169 -48.92 35.44 -19.25
CA THR A 1169 -48.84 36.75 -19.92
C THR A 1169 -49.74 36.97 -21.13
N GLU A 1170 -50.57 35.98 -21.49
CA GLU A 1170 -51.59 36.16 -22.52
C GLU A 1170 -52.78 37.02 -22.05
N ARG A 1171 -53.03 37.13 -20.74
CA ARG A 1171 -54.20 37.87 -20.22
C ARG A 1171 -53.96 39.36 -19.95
N ARG A 1172 -52.75 39.88 -20.11
CA ARG A 1172 -52.48 41.32 -19.91
C ARG A 1172 -51.67 41.95 -21.06
N THR A 1173 -52.38 42.84 -21.76
CA THR A 1173 -51.95 44.10 -22.40
C THR A 1173 -51.46 44.18 -23.85
N ARG A 1174 -52.17 45.09 -24.56
CA ARG A 1174 -51.91 46.04 -25.68
C ARG A 1174 -50.73 45.85 -26.66
N LEU A 1175 -51.08 46.12 -27.93
CA LEU A 1175 -50.44 45.79 -29.21
C LEU A 1175 -48.98 46.23 -29.48
N ALA A 1176 -48.32 47.03 -28.64
CA ALA A 1176 -46.94 47.48 -28.90
C ALA A 1176 -45.85 46.54 -28.33
N GLY A 1177 -46.14 45.79 -27.26
CA GLY A 1177 -45.18 44.88 -26.61
C GLY A 1177 -44.97 43.54 -27.33
N LEU A 1178 -45.81 43.20 -28.31
CA LEU A 1178 -45.79 41.92 -29.03
C LEU A 1178 -44.51 41.78 -29.88
N ARG A 1179 -44.14 42.74 -30.71
CA ARG A 1179 -42.94 42.59 -31.60
C ARG A 1179 -41.63 42.40 -30.84
N ALA A 1180 -41.45 43.03 -29.68
CA ALA A 1180 -40.25 42.88 -28.84
C ALA A 1180 -40.23 41.54 -28.05
N ARG A 1181 -41.40 40.92 -27.84
CA ARG A 1181 -41.53 39.64 -27.13
C ARG A 1181 -41.33 38.43 -28.02
N TRP A 1182 -41.74 38.52 -29.29
CA TRP A 1182 -41.66 37.42 -30.26
C TRP A 1182 -40.23 37.24 -30.79
N ARG A 1183 -39.41 38.30 -30.69
CA ARG A 1183 -37.95 38.27 -30.87
C ARG A 1183 -37.16 37.79 -29.63
N ARG A 1184 -37.80 37.34 -28.55
CA ARG A 1184 -37.06 36.76 -27.41
C ARG A 1184 -36.47 35.42 -27.83
N HIS A 1185 -35.20 35.20 -27.48
CA HIS A 1185 -34.50 33.93 -27.61
C HIS A 1185 -34.67 33.15 -26.29
N PRO A 1186 -35.70 32.29 -26.16
CA PRO A 1186 -36.07 31.68 -24.87
C PRO A 1186 -34.99 30.78 -24.28
N PHE A 1187 -34.14 30.21 -25.14
CA PHE A 1187 -33.10 29.25 -24.75
C PHE A 1187 -31.68 29.78 -24.97
N ALA A 1188 -31.50 31.10 -25.10
CA ALA A 1188 -30.18 31.69 -25.31
C ALA A 1188 -29.22 31.53 -24.12
N ALA A 1189 -29.76 31.44 -22.90
CA ALA A 1189 -28.96 31.26 -21.70
C ALA A 1189 -28.20 29.92 -21.72
N PRO A 1190 -26.92 29.89 -21.26
CA PRO A 1190 -26.08 28.69 -21.32
C PRO A 1190 -26.67 27.51 -20.52
N THR A 1191 -27.52 27.75 -19.53
CA THR A 1191 -28.19 26.70 -18.76
C THR A 1191 -28.98 25.69 -19.61
N TYR A 1192 -29.40 26.05 -20.83
CA TYR A 1192 -30.22 25.19 -21.70
C TYR A 1192 -29.43 24.40 -22.75
N TRP A 1193 -28.20 24.80 -23.08
CA TRP A 1193 -27.43 24.21 -24.18
C TRP A 1193 -26.00 23.86 -23.79
N ALA A 1194 -25.43 24.53 -22.79
CA ALA A 1194 -24.05 24.32 -22.37
C ALA A 1194 -23.85 23.09 -21.47
N ALA A 1195 -24.94 22.44 -21.05
CA ALA A 1195 -24.85 21.18 -20.34
C ALA A 1195 -24.33 20.06 -21.24
N PHE A 1196 -24.63 20.10 -22.54
CA PHE A 1196 -24.32 19.01 -23.45
C PHE A 1196 -22.86 19.05 -23.86
N VAL A 1197 -22.13 18.01 -23.46
CA VAL A 1197 -20.70 17.81 -23.76
C VAL A 1197 -20.50 16.48 -24.48
N LEU A 1198 -19.64 16.48 -25.48
CA LEU A 1198 -19.22 15.29 -26.21
C LEU A 1198 -17.87 14.82 -25.66
N ASN A 1199 -17.82 13.59 -25.14
CA ASN A 1199 -16.59 12.89 -24.82
C ASN A 1199 -16.22 11.95 -25.98
N GLY A 1200 -14.98 11.99 -26.48
CA GLY A 1200 -14.54 11.17 -27.62
C GLY A 1200 -14.75 11.85 -28.98
N CYS A 1201 -15.02 11.06 -30.02
CA CYS A 1201 -15.02 11.48 -31.44
C CYS A 1201 -16.41 11.51 -32.07
#